data_AF-A0A960KI06-F1
#
_entry.id   AF-A0A960KI06-F1
#
_cell.length_a   1.000
_cell.length_b   1.000
_cell.length_c   1.000
_cell.angle_alpha   90.00
_cell.angle_beta   90.00
_cell.angle_gamma   90.00
#
_symmetry.space_group_name_H-M   'P 1'
#
loop_
_entity.id
_entity.type
_entity.pdbx_description
1 polymer ?
#
loop_
_entity_poly.entity_id
_entity_poly.type
_entity_poly.pdbx_seq_one_letter_code
_entity_poly.pdbx_strand_id
1 'polypeptide(L)'
;MSRIIGTLVVWAAVAVQAQTVINDASINAGETLTLTSGSTYMLDGFVFVEEGATIVIEPGVVVKGLAAPTTGDNSSALIIARGGMIMAQGTAAQPIIFTAESDDVSNPSDLTWSDRGLWGGIIILGRATTNRGVEGQIEGIPSGEARAAYGGDNDSDNSGVLRYVSIRHGGAELGPGDEINGLTLGAVGSGTTIEHVEIFANLDDGVEWFGGTVNTKWLAIAFCGDDSADWDEGWRGNNQFWFAIQGTDNAGRIGEHDGGTIQETAEPYSLPTISNATYIGPGINAFPQGDGSEAIIFRDNSGGSYVNSIITEYNGANDGKGISVEDLESGDDSRVRLEAGQLVLANNIWWQFGNGNTLADIAPQDFVAAHLAANVNAIADPQLNSVSRINDGSLDPRPSTGGPAAAGAQIPGNPFFTAVGYLGAFAPDGPTWLEGWTALSQTGHLLRTSETVVLTDESINAGETLQLTANNEYLLDGFVFVEDGATLIIEAGTVIKGKQTPSNSDNASALIVARGGQIQANGTAQNPIIFTAESDDVQNPNDLTWSDRGLWGGLILLGRATTNRGVEGQIEGIPSGEARAAYGGDDDTDNSGVLRYVSIRHGGAELGPGDEINGLTLGAVGSGTIIEHVEIYANLDDGVEWFGGTVNTKWLVMAFCGDDSADWDEGWRGKNQFWFAIQGTDNAGRIGEHDGGTIQETAEPYSTPQISHATYIGPGINAFPQGDGSEAIIFRDNSGGTYVNSIITEYNGANDGKGISVEDLESGDDSRVRLENGDLKMVNNLWWQFGNGNTIEAIAPQSFVADHLVANSNTIANPLLGGVSRVANGGLDPRPSSSGPAAMGAFPLQDTFFMNEPYRGAFEPGSPLWIAGWTALSQNGHLGFFTTVPGDRLLGHITRPDGGFRTELRMLNQGQSAAQVTLQPYLADGSAMAPMTMDVPGDDYSRVLTSDLFGNEPVSHIEVTANNDVIVTASYRVNGSGASAELNESVRKANLFRIYQGESDLVFDGLALVNRGDSPATVTVTQWSTGGTVLATTTLTSDLGPNQKMLQVLGDVLMDEPGSVIEVRSSEPSEAVFLRGTPPGVSPGYLYVVVPVFVE
;
A
#
# COMPACT_ATOMS: atom_id res chain seq x y z
N MET A 1 -48.46 26.78 -27.50
CA MET A 1 -47.81 27.20 -26.24
C MET A 1 -46.58 26.35 -26.07
N SER A 2 -45.42 26.96 -26.26
CA SER A 2 -44.11 26.29 -26.19
C SER A 2 -43.64 26.30 -24.74
N ARG A 3 -43.31 25.15 -24.15
CA ARG A 3 -42.43 25.07 -22.99
C ARG A 3 -41.50 23.87 -23.15
N ILE A 4 -40.22 24.24 -23.13
CA ILE A 4 -39.01 23.46 -23.32
C ILE A 4 -38.90 22.39 -22.23
N ILE A 5 -38.66 21.15 -22.63
CA ILE A 5 -38.25 20.05 -21.74
C ILE A 5 -36.73 20.13 -21.67
N GLY A 6 -36.20 20.52 -20.52
CA GLY A 6 -34.78 20.45 -20.22
C GLY A 6 -34.41 19.05 -19.76
N THR A 7 -33.46 18.43 -20.44
CA THR A 7 -32.76 17.21 -20.06
C THR A 7 -32.03 17.45 -18.73
N LEU A 8 -32.38 16.72 -17.67
CA LEU A 8 -31.58 16.68 -16.45
C LEU A 8 -30.77 15.38 -16.49
N VAL A 9 -29.53 15.48 -16.96
CA VAL A 9 -28.51 14.43 -16.82
C VAL A 9 -28.01 14.52 -15.39
N VAL A 10 -28.38 13.56 -14.54
CA VAL A 10 -27.81 13.43 -13.20
C VAL A 10 -26.54 12.60 -13.34
N TRP A 11 -25.40 13.27 -13.29
CA TRP A 11 -24.10 12.62 -13.08
C TRP A 11 -24.07 12.08 -11.65
N ALA A 12 -23.73 10.81 -11.48
CA ALA A 12 -23.33 10.30 -10.17
C ALA A 12 -22.09 11.08 -9.74
N ALA A 13 -22.24 11.90 -8.71
CA ALA A 13 -21.10 12.54 -8.07
C ALA A 13 -20.33 11.44 -7.35
N VAL A 14 -19.16 11.08 -7.90
CA VAL A 14 -18.07 10.55 -7.09
C VAL A 14 -17.94 11.48 -5.89
N ALA A 15 -17.97 10.96 -4.67
CA ALA A 15 -17.59 11.73 -3.50
C ALA A 15 -16.08 11.99 -3.60
N VAL A 16 -15.71 12.97 -4.43
CA VAL A 16 -14.41 13.63 -4.37
C VAL A 16 -14.34 14.17 -2.95
N GLN A 17 -13.37 13.71 -2.14
CA GLN A 17 -13.06 14.40 -0.89
C GLN A 17 -12.90 15.88 -1.26
N ALA A 18 -13.75 16.74 -0.70
CA ALA A 18 -13.77 18.14 -1.09
C ALA A 18 -12.44 18.78 -0.70
N GLN A 19 -11.54 18.94 -1.68
CA GLN A 19 -10.33 19.73 -1.52
C GLN A 19 -10.76 21.16 -1.24
N THR A 20 -10.40 21.67 -0.07
CA THR A 20 -10.74 23.04 0.32
C THR A 20 -9.55 23.94 0.04
N VAL A 21 -9.74 24.87 -0.90
CA VAL A 21 -8.72 25.87 -1.22
C VAL A 21 -8.69 26.95 -0.14
N ILE A 22 -7.50 27.27 0.34
CA ILE A 22 -7.18 28.35 1.28
C ILE A 22 -6.28 29.32 0.53
N ASN A 23 -6.69 30.58 0.45
CA ASN A 23 -5.91 31.68 -0.10
C ASN A 23 -5.81 32.82 0.93
N ASP A 24 -5.11 33.90 0.58
CA ASP A 24 -4.93 35.07 1.46
C ASP A 24 -6.26 35.66 2.00
N ALA A 25 -7.36 35.55 1.25
CA ALA A 25 -8.68 36.03 1.69
C ALA A 25 -9.42 35.08 2.65
N SER A 26 -8.86 33.90 2.93
CA SER A 26 -9.51 32.84 3.70
C SER A 26 -9.36 33.00 5.22
N ILE A 27 -8.44 33.85 5.69
CA ILE A 27 -8.24 34.16 7.11
C ILE A 27 -7.92 35.65 7.26
N ASN A 28 -8.86 36.42 7.81
CA ASN A 28 -8.63 37.85 8.05
C ASN A 28 -8.07 38.10 9.45
N ALA A 29 -7.46 39.27 9.65
CA ALA A 29 -6.95 39.72 10.95
C ALA A 29 -8.03 39.58 12.06
N GLY A 30 -7.65 38.94 13.17
CA GLY A 30 -8.53 38.71 14.32
C GLY A 30 -9.45 37.48 14.22
N GLU A 31 -9.45 36.74 13.12
CA GLU A 31 -10.30 35.56 12.92
C GLU A 31 -9.62 34.24 13.31
N THR A 32 -10.41 33.19 13.52
CA THR A 32 -9.91 31.82 13.68
C THR A 32 -10.37 30.96 12.51
N LEU A 33 -9.41 30.37 11.78
CA LEU A 33 -9.68 29.36 10.76
C LEU A 33 -9.31 27.98 11.32
N THR A 34 -10.26 27.05 11.32
CA THR A 34 -10.01 25.66 11.76
C THR A 34 -10.00 24.73 10.56
N LEU A 35 -8.90 24.01 10.37
CA LEU A 35 -8.76 22.92 9.41
C LEU A 35 -9.07 21.61 10.13
N THR A 36 -10.10 20.90 9.69
CA THR A 36 -10.66 19.73 10.35
C THR A 36 -10.11 18.43 9.78
N SER A 37 -9.90 17.45 10.65
CA SER A 37 -9.47 16.09 10.31
C SER A 37 -10.36 15.43 9.24
N GLY A 38 -9.77 14.53 8.43
CA GLY A 38 -10.46 13.83 7.33
C GLY A 38 -10.64 14.65 6.03
N SER A 39 -10.05 15.85 5.95
CA SER A 39 -10.05 16.70 4.76
C SER A 39 -8.63 17.06 4.32
N THR A 40 -8.45 17.28 3.02
CA THR A 40 -7.22 17.82 2.42
C THR A 40 -7.44 19.28 2.06
N TYR A 41 -6.52 20.14 2.47
CA TYR A 41 -6.55 21.57 2.19
C TYR A 41 -5.47 21.96 1.20
N MET A 42 -5.74 22.99 0.41
CA MET A 42 -4.85 23.42 -0.66
C MET A 42 -4.53 24.91 -0.51
N LEU A 43 -3.29 25.26 -0.25
CA LEU A 43 -2.78 26.63 -0.24
C LEU A 43 -2.67 27.13 -1.68
N ASP A 44 -3.31 28.25 -1.97
CA ASP A 44 -3.28 28.93 -3.26
C ASP A 44 -2.56 30.26 -3.11
N GLY A 45 -1.26 30.26 -3.44
CA GLY A 45 -0.36 31.40 -3.33
C GLY A 45 0.17 31.60 -1.92
N PHE A 46 0.60 32.83 -1.62
CA PHE A 46 1.02 33.21 -0.27
C PHE A 46 -0.22 33.42 0.62
N VAL A 47 -0.33 32.60 1.67
CA VAL A 47 -1.45 32.64 2.63
C VAL A 47 -0.97 33.22 3.94
N PHE A 48 -1.40 34.44 4.28
CA PHE A 48 -1.00 35.12 5.51
C PHE A 48 -1.98 34.88 6.66
N VAL A 49 -1.47 34.42 7.81
CA VAL A 49 -2.17 34.47 9.09
C VAL A 49 -1.79 35.78 9.78
N GLU A 50 -2.64 36.78 9.61
CA GLU A 50 -2.37 38.16 10.04
C GLU A 50 -2.48 38.37 11.56
N GLU A 51 -2.14 39.59 12.00
CA GLU A 51 -2.20 39.98 13.41
C GLU A 51 -3.57 39.66 14.06
N GLY A 52 -3.53 38.98 15.20
CA GLY A 52 -4.70 38.56 15.95
C GLY A 52 -5.46 37.38 15.34
N ALA A 53 -5.10 36.92 14.14
CA ALA A 53 -5.69 35.74 13.53
C ALA A 53 -5.04 34.45 14.08
N THR A 54 -5.76 33.34 14.02
CA THR A 54 -5.27 32.03 14.41
C THR A 54 -5.69 30.97 13.41
N ILE A 55 -4.74 30.22 12.87
CA ILE A 55 -5.05 28.99 12.14
C ILE A 55 -4.91 27.80 13.11
N VAL A 56 -5.97 27.00 13.25
CA VAL A 56 -5.99 25.78 14.05
C VAL A 56 -6.03 24.60 13.09
N ILE A 57 -5.09 23.67 13.23
CA ILE A 57 -4.98 22.51 12.36
C ILE A 57 -5.11 21.27 13.24
N GLU A 58 -6.19 20.51 13.04
CA GLU A 58 -6.45 19.29 13.78
C GLU A 58 -5.44 18.17 13.43
N PRO A 59 -5.21 17.18 14.32
CA PRO A 59 -4.41 16.00 14.00
C PRO A 59 -4.85 15.29 12.72
N GLY A 60 -3.90 14.77 11.95
CA GLY A 60 -4.16 14.00 10.72
C GLY A 60 -4.55 14.84 9.50
N VAL A 61 -4.56 16.17 9.60
CA VAL A 61 -4.83 17.05 8.45
C VAL A 61 -3.65 17.07 7.48
N VAL A 62 -3.98 17.05 6.18
CA VAL A 62 -3.02 17.23 5.08
C VAL A 62 -3.26 18.60 4.45
N VAL A 63 -2.21 19.42 4.39
CA VAL A 63 -2.19 20.73 3.73
C VAL A 63 -1.20 20.67 2.58
N LYS A 64 -1.66 21.01 1.38
CA LYS A 64 -0.86 20.97 0.15
C LYS A 64 -0.63 22.36 -0.40
N GLY A 65 0.54 22.66 -0.96
CA GLY A 65 0.77 23.87 -1.77
C GLY A 65 0.45 23.64 -3.24
N LEU A 66 -0.35 24.52 -3.87
CA LEU A 66 -0.56 24.47 -5.32
C LEU A 66 0.76 24.70 -6.06
N ALA A 67 1.02 23.85 -7.06
CA ALA A 67 2.18 23.99 -7.94
C ALA A 67 2.04 25.21 -8.86
N ALA A 68 0.81 25.64 -9.16
CA ALA A 68 0.49 26.79 -9.98
C ALA A 68 -0.56 27.68 -9.29
N PRO A 69 -0.16 28.56 -8.35
CA PRO A 69 -1.09 29.42 -7.64
C PRO A 69 -1.82 30.40 -8.58
N THR A 70 -3.10 30.64 -8.30
CA THR A 70 -3.99 31.52 -9.08
C THR A 70 -3.89 32.98 -8.69
N THR A 71 -3.23 33.29 -7.57
CA THR A 71 -3.01 34.63 -7.03
C THR A 71 -1.97 35.44 -7.82
N GLY A 72 -1.14 34.77 -8.62
CA GLY A 72 -0.01 35.38 -9.33
C GLY A 72 1.28 35.40 -8.52
N ASP A 73 1.31 34.77 -7.35
CA ASP A 73 2.54 34.48 -6.62
C ASP A 73 3.40 33.45 -7.36
N ASN A 74 4.70 33.41 -7.09
CA ASN A 74 5.61 32.47 -7.74
C ASN A 74 5.55 31.06 -7.14
N SER A 75 5.01 30.91 -5.93
CA SER A 75 4.84 29.64 -5.21
C SER A 75 3.70 29.76 -4.20
N SER A 76 3.29 28.63 -3.62
CA SER A 76 2.34 28.59 -2.50
C SER A 76 3.08 28.39 -1.17
N ALA A 77 2.79 29.21 -0.17
CA ALA A 77 3.42 29.14 1.16
C ALA A 77 2.45 29.55 2.27
N LEU A 78 2.63 29.00 3.48
CA LEU A 78 1.89 29.42 4.67
C LEU A 78 2.75 30.37 5.50
N ILE A 79 2.26 31.58 5.75
CA ILE A 79 3.02 32.64 6.39
C ILE A 79 2.28 33.12 7.64
N ILE A 80 2.88 32.89 8.81
CA ILE A 80 2.37 33.41 10.07
C ILE A 80 2.99 34.79 10.30
N ALA A 81 2.25 35.84 9.97
CA ALA A 81 2.71 37.21 10.14
C ALA A 81 2.80 37.58 11.63
N ARG A 82 3.51 38.66 11.95
CA ARG A 82 3.67 39.12 13.34
C ARG A 82 2.34 39.30 14.05
N GLY A 83 2.20 38.59 15.18
CA GLY A 83 1.00 38.60 16.01
C GLY A 83 -0.12 37.67 15.54
N GLY A 84 0.05 36.96 14.43
CA GLY A 84 -0.76 35.79 14.07
C GLY A 84 -0.31 34.55 14.83
N MET A 85 -1.15 33.51 14.85
CA MET A 85 -0.86 32.24 15.54
C MET A 85 -1.16 31.02 14.67
N ILE A 86 -0.29 30.01 14.76
CA ILE A 86 -0.55 28.65 14.26
C ILE A 86 -0.72 27.68 15.43
N MET A 87 -1.79 26.88 15.42
CA MET A 87 -2.03 25.82 16.39
C MET A 87 -2.10 24.49 15.64
N ALA A 88 -0.94 23.95 15.29
CA ALA A 88 -0.79 22.64 14.65
C ALA A 88 -0.26 21.63 15.67
N GLN A 89 -1.17 20.87 16.27
CA GLN A 89 -0.86 19.92 17.33
C GLN A 89 -1.26 18.51 16.92
N GLY A 90 -0.50 17.91 16.01
CA GLY A 90 -0.64 16.52 15.63
C GLY A 90 -0.24 15.56 16.75
N THR A 91 -0.32 14.27 16.44
CA THR A 91 0.18 13.19 17.30
C THR A 91 1.03 12.24 16.46
N ALA A 92 1.81 11.35 17.11
CA ALA A 92 2.55 10.33 16.36
C ALA A 92 1.64 9.44 15.49
N ALA A 93 0.42 9.13 15.96
CA ALA A 93 -0.55 8.31 15.23
C ALA A 93 -1.32 9.12 14.14
N GLN A 94 -1.37 10.44 14.28
CA GLN A 94 -2.08 11.34 13.37
C GLN A 94 -1.26 12.62 13.15
N PRO A 95 -0.12 12.54 12.45
CA PRO A 95 0.71 13.70 12.17
C PRO A 95 -0.02 14.69 11.25
N ILE A 96 0.36 15.96 11.35
CA ILE A 96 -0.06 16.96 10.37
C ILE A 96 0.97 16.99 9.26
N ILE A 97 0.53 16.87 8.00
CA ILE A 97 1.43 16.83 6.83
C ILE A 97 1.25 18.10 6.02
N PHE A 98 2.34 18.83 5.80
CA PHE A 98 2.44 19.89 4.81
C PHE A 98 3.28 19.40 3.64
N THR A 99 2.75 19.48 2.41
CA THR A 99 3.41 18.90 1.24
C THR A 99 3.02 19.57 -0.08
N ALA A 100 3.52 19.06 -1.20
CA ALA A 100 3.19 19.51 -2.55
C ALA A 100 1.83 19.00 -3.03
N GLU A 101 1.21 19.71 -3.98
CA GLU A 101 -0.01 19.27 -4.65
C GLU A 101 0.09 17.85 -5.24
N SER A 102 1.26 17.52 -5.78
CA SER A 102 1.53 16.23 -6.43
C SER A 102 1.72 15.05 -5.49
N ASP A 103 1.95 15.28 -4.19
CA ASP A 103 2.20 14.21 -3.20
C ASP A 103 0.89 13.50 -2.82
N ASP A 104 0.69 12.27 -3.30
CA ASP A 104 -0.28 11.32 -2.80
C ASP A 104 0.24 10.64 -1.52
N VAL A 105 -0.04 11.28 -0.39
CA VAL A 105 0.31 10.80 0.97
C VAL A 105 -0.22 9.40 1.32
N SER A 106 -1.09 8.80 0.51
CA SER A 106 -1.54 7.40 0.68
C SER A 106 -0.65 6.38 -0.05
N ASN A 107 0.23 6.85 -0.93
CA ASN A 107 1.16 6.05 -1.72
C ASN A 107 2.60 6.55 -1.50
N PRO A 108 3.37 5.97 -0.56
CA PRO A 108 4.71 6.45 -0.19
C PRO A 108 5.80 6.26 -1.25
N SER A 109 5.45 5.90 -2.48
CA SER A 109 6.36 5.67 -3.62
C SER A 109 6.13 6.63 -4.78
N ASP A 110 5.22 7.60 -4.64
CA ASP A 110 4.88 8.55 -5.69
C ASP A 110 5.94 9.66 -5.84
N LEU A 111 6.38 10.25 -4.72
CA LEU A 111 7.50 11.17 -4.60
C LEU A 111 8.61 10.55 -3.75
N THR A 112 9.83 10.94 -4.06
CA THR A 112 11.07 10.44 -3.47
C THR A 112 11.81 11.54 -2.74
N TRP A 113 12.87 11.18 -2.01
CA TRP A 113 13.74 12.13 -1.31
C TRP A 113 14.52 13.09 -2.25
N SER A 114 14.53 12.82 -3.56
CA SER A 114 15.10 13.72 -4.59
C SER A 114 14.08 14.69 -5.21
N ASP A 115 12.79 14.53 -4.93
CA ASP A 115 11.76 15.46 -5.40
C ASP A 115 11.68 16.65 -4.43
N ARG A 116 12.21 17.80 -4.82
CA ARG A 116 12.36 18.98 -3.95
C ARG A 116 11.87 20.24 -4.65
N GLY A 117 11.56 21.29 -3.88
CA GLY A 117 11.24 22.62 -4.42
C GLY A 117 9.84 22.73 -5.03
N LEU A 118 8.92 21.84 -4.64
CA LEU A 118 7.59 21.72 -5.26
C LEU A 118 6.56 22.71 -4.69
N TRP A 119 6.86 23.33 -3.55
CA TRP A 119 6.09 24.42 -2.93
C TRP A 119 6.98 25.21 -1.95
N GLY A 120 6.46 26.30 -1.36
CA GLY A 120 7.26 27.27 -0.62
C GLY A 120 7.69 26.86 0.79
N GLY A 121 6.90 26.08 1.54
CA GLY A 121 7.18 25.80 2.95
C GLY A 121 6.39 26.67 3.94
N ILE A 122 6.86 26.74 5.19
CA ILE A 122 6.21 27.49 6.28
C ILE A 122 7.13 28.60 6.77
N ILE A 123 6.59 29.82 6.85
CA ILE A 123 7.30 30.99 7.39
C ILE A 123 6.59 31.47 8.66
N ILE A 124 7.32 31.69 9.75
CA ILE A 124 6.80 32.25 11.00
C ILE A 124 7.57 33.51 11.37
N LEU A 125 6.84 34.62 11.51
CA LEU A 125 7.38 35.94 11.78
C LEU A 125 6.94 36.42 13.16
N GLY A 126 7.90 36.60 14.05
CA GLY A 126 7.68 37.01 15.44
C GLY A 126 8.18 38.42 15.75
N ARG A 127 8.05 38.79 17.02
CA ARG A 127 8.41 40.10 17.59
C ARG A 127 9.62 40.05 18.53
N ALA A 128 10.38 38.95 18.53
CA ALA A 128 11.60 38.88 19.32
C ALA A 128 12.67 39.83 18.78
N THR A 129 13.69 40.08 19.60
CA THR A 129 14.78 40.95 19.18
C THR A 129 15.75 40.24 18.25
N THR A 130 16.22 40.98 17.24
CA THR A 130 17.33 40.63 16.34
C THR A 130 18.46 41.64 16.52
N ASN A 131 19.65 41.35 16.01
CA ASN A 131 20.75 42.31 16.02
C ASN A 131 20.70 43.35 14.90
N ARG A 132 19.68 43.33 14.03
CA ARG A 132 19.45 44.40 13.04
C ARG A 132 19.12 45.74 13.69
N GLY A 133 18.60 45.74 14.91
CA GLY A 133 18.17 46.95 15.64
C GLY A 133 16.94 47.67 15.07
N VAL A 134 16.36 47.15 13.99
CA VAL A 134 15.11 47.56 13.34
C VAL A 134 14.37 46.31 12.84
N GLU A 135 13.10 46.47 12.48
CA GLU A 135 12.33 45.40 11.83
C GLU A 135 13.01 45.00 10.50
N GLY A 136 13.15 43.68 10.31
CA GLY A 136 13.62 43.07 9.07
C GLY A 136 12.45 42.80 8.13
N GLN A 137 12.77 42.53 6.86
CA GLN A 137 11.83 41.99 5.87
C GLN A 137 12.35 40.60 5.52
N ILE A 138 11.50 39.57 5.69
CA ILE A 138 11.93 38.20 5.38
C ILE A 138 12.15 38.07 3.88
N GLU A 139 13.16 37.30 3.50
CA GLU A 139 13.43 36.95 2.11
C GLU A 139 12.41 35.94 1.56
N GLY A 140 12.48 35.68 0.25
CA GLY A 140 11.48 34.90 -0.47
C GLY A 140 10.10 35.58 -0.61
N ILE A 141 9.84 36.70 0.07
CA ILE A 141 8.58 37.46 -0.05
C ILE A 141 8.85 38.84 -0.68
N PRO A 142 8.03 39.31 -1.64
CA PRO A 142 8.23 40.62 -2.26
C PRO A 142 8.43 41.75 -1.24
N SER A 143 9.50 42.53 -1.38
CA SER A 143 9.89 43.62 -0.45
C SER A 143 8.82 44.71 -0.19
N GLY A 144 7.76 44.77 -1.00
CA GLY A 144 6.61 45.65 -0.79
C GLY A 144 5.51 45.08 0.10
N GLU A 145 5.59 43.80 0.48
CA GLU A 145 4.61 43.12 1.32
C GLU A 145 4.91 43.37 2.80
N ALA A 146 4.18 44.31 3.40
CA ALA A 146 4.40 44.75 4.77
C ALA A 146 4.10 43.67 5.83
N ARG A 147 3.29 42.65 5.48
CA ARG A 147 2.98 41.52 6.39
C ARG A 147 4.16 40.56 6.58
N ALA A 148 5.17 40.64 5.71
CA ALA A 148 6.41 39.87 5.77
C ALA A 148 7.52 40.51 6.64
N ALA A 149 7.18 41.57 7.40
CA ALA A 149 8.11 42.17 8.36
C ALA A 149 8.24 41.32 9.63
N TYR A 150 9.46 41.16 10.16
CA TYR A 150 9.75 40.46 11.41
C TYR A 150 10.64 41.29 12.36
N GLY A 151 10.71 40.89 13.62
CA GLY A 151 11.50 41.57 14.64
C GLY A 151 10.68 42.51 15.53
N GLY A 152 11.26 42.86 16.67
CA GLY A 152 10.66 43.70 17.70
C GLY A 152 11.49 43.73 18.98
N ASP A 153 10.83 43.92 20.12
CA ASP A 153 11.45 44.00 21.45
C ASP A 153 10.91 42.95 22.44
N ASN A 154 10.18 41.93 21.96
CA ASN A 154 9.49 40.93 22.76
C ASN A 154 10.05 39.52 22.56
N ASP A 155 11.13 39.18 23.27
CA ASP A 155 11.71 37.82 23.26
C ASP A 155 10.75 36.74 23.81
N SER A 156 9.68 37.14 24.50
CA SER A 156 8.64 36.21 24.96
C SER A 156 7.46 36.07 24.00
N ASP A 157 7.56 36.62 22.78
CA ASP A 157 6.52 36.51 21.75
C ASP A 157 6.13 35.05 21.48
N ASN A 158 4.85 34.84 21.14
CA ASN A 158 4.27 33.52 20.96
C ASN A 158 3.48 33.47 19.65
N SER A 159 4.03 32.78 18.67
CA SER A 159 3.41 32.53 17.36
C SER A 159 2.62 31.21 17.31
N GLY A 160 2.52 30.49 18.43
CA GLY A 160 1.71 29.28 18.59
C GLY A 160 2.51 27.99 18.78
N VAL A 161 2.03 26.89 18.19
CA VAL A 161 2.53 25.52 18.39
C VAL A 161 2.65 24.78 17.06
N LEU A 162 3.82 24.18 16.83
CA LEU A 162 4.05 23.09 15.88
C LEU A 162 4.43 21.83 16.67
N ARG A 163 3.59 20.78 16.60
CA ARG A 163 3.85 19.48 17.22
C ARG A 163 3.43 18.31 16.33
N TYR A 164 4.31 17.32 16.13
CA TYR A 164 4.12 16.19 15.19
C TYR A 164 3.69 16.68 13.81
N VAL A 165 4.54 17.52 13.23
CA VAL A 165 4.35 18.16 11.92
C VAL A 165 5.43 17.66 10.96
N SER A 166 5.05 17.16 9.80
CA SER A 166 5.97 16.74 8.73
C SER A 166 5.81 17.70 7.55
N ILE A 167 6.87 18.44 7.22
CA ILE A 167 6.96 19.41 6.12
C ILE A 167 7.79 18.77 5.02
N ARG A 168 7.22 18.55 3.84
CA ARG A 168 7.82 17.72 2.79
C ARG A 168 7.92 18.45 1.47
N HIS A 169 8.98 18.20 0.70
CA HIS A 169 9.11 18.63 -0.70
C HIS A 169 9.00 20.15 -0.92
N GLY A 170 9.32 20.96 0.11
CA GLY A 170 9.35 22.42 0.06
C GLY A 170 10.60 22.96 -0.65
N GLY A 171 10.90 24.25 -0.53
CA GLY A 171 12.15 24.81 -1.06
C GLY A 171 12.02 25.62 -2.36
N ALA A 172 10.85 26.15 -2.70
CA ALA A 172 10.63 26.69 -4.05
C ALA A 172 11.58 27.85 -4.41
N GLU A 173 12.27 27.73 -5.56
CA GLU A 173 13.11 28.79 -6.15
C GLU A 173 12.22 29.86 -6.81
N LEU A 174 12.28 31.10 -6.31
CA LEU A 174 11.50 32.23 -6.80
C LEU A 174 12.28 33.08 -7.81
N GLY A 175 13.60 32.97 -7.79
CA GLY A 175 14.57 33.54 -8.71
C GLY A 175 15.97 32.98 -8.41
N PRO A 176 17.00 33.29 -9.24
CA PRO A 176 18.34 32.75 -9.01
C PRO A 176 18.93 33.24 -7.66
N GLY A 177 19.07 32.34 -6.69
CA GLY A 177 19.52 32.66 -5.33
C GLY A 177 18.49 33.44 -4.50
N ASP A 178 17.20 33.19 -4.74
CA ASP A 178 16.06 33.69 -3.97
C ASP A 178 15.06 32.54 -3.80
N GLU A 179 15.30 31.72 -2.80
CA GLU A 179 14.57 30.50 -2.45
C GLU A 179 13.78 30.69 -1.14
N ILE A 180 12.88 29.75 -0.79
CA ILE A 180 12.17 29.72 0.50
C ILE A 180 12.50 28.42 1.22
N ASN A 181 12.84 28.47 2.51
CA ASN A 181 13.20 27.31 3.32
C ASN A 181 12.02 26.40 3.67
N GLY A 182 12.32 25.19 4.15
CA GLY A 182 11.29 24.28 4.65
C GLY A 182 10.53 24.87 5.83
N LEU A 183 11.27 25.37 6.82
CA LEU A 183 10.76 26.14 7.95
C LEU A 183 11.61 27.39 8.20
N THR A 184 11.06 28.55 7.86
CA THR A 184 11.69 29.86 8.10
C THR A 184 11.19 30.49 9.39
N LEU A 185 12.11 30.95 10.26
CA LEU A 185 11.80 31.47 11.60
C LEU A 185 12.38 32.87 11.80
N GLY A 186 11.63 33.91 11.39
CA GLY A 186 12.01 35.31 11.56
C GLY A 186 11.64 35.86 12.94
N ALA A 187 12.64 36.12 13.79
CA ALA A 187 12.49 36.70 15.12
C ALA A 187 11.41 36.02 15.98
N VAL A 188 11.30 34.70 15.91
CA VAL A 188 10.30 33.94 16.66
C VAL A 188 10.67 33.93 18.15
N GLY A 189 9.70 34.25 18.99
CA GLY A 189 9.89 34.37 20.43
C GLY A 189 9.87 33.03 21.18
N SER A 190 10.42 33.04 22.39
CA SER A 190 10.53 31.87 23.28
C SER A 190 9.19 31.36 23.82
N GLY A 191 8.09 32.10 23.61
CA GLY A 191 6.74 31.65 23.93
C GLY A 191 6.16 30.66 22.93
N THR A 192 6.76 30.56 21.73
CA THR A 192 6.36 29.62 20.67
C THR A 192 6.90 28.21 20.96
N THR A 193 6.10 27.18 20.71
CA THR A 193 6.51 25.77 20.86
C THR A 193 6.74 25.12 19.51
N ILE A 194 7.94 24.60 19.27
CA ILE A 194 8.29 23.81 18.08
C ILE A 194 8.93 22.51 18.55
N GLU A 195 8.20 21.41 18.44
CA GLU A 195 8.72 20.10 18.82
C GLU A 195 8.17 18.94 18.00
N HIS A 196 8.96 17.88 17.77
CA HIS A 196 8.57 16.81 16.83
C HIS A 196 8.17 17.37 15.47
N VAL A 197 9.12 18.06 14.82
CA VAL A 197 8.95 18.59 13.47
C VAL A 197 9.95 17.92 12.55
N GLU A 198 9.46 17.44 11.40
CA GLU A 198 10.27 16.89 10.34
C GLU A 198 10.26 17.82 9.13
N ILE A 199 11.43 18.01 8.53
CA ILE A 199 11.61 18.59 7.22
C ILE A 199 12.22 17.51 6.33
N PHE A 200 11.57 17.20 5.22
CA PHE A 200 11.94 16.11 4.32
C PHE A 200 12.01 16.60 2.88
N ALA A 201 13.14 16.38 2.20
CA ALA A 201 13.31 16.69 0.78
C ALA A 201 13.04 18.17 0.44
N ASN A 202 13.51 19.11 1.28
CA ASN A 202 13.45 20.53 0.96
C ASN A 202 14.55 20.90 -0.05
N LEU A 203 14.28 21.73 -1.06
CA LEU A 203 15.32 22.08 -2.04
C LEU A 203 16.38 22.99 -1.42
N ASP A 204 15.91 24.00 -0.71
CA ASP A 204 16.70 24.97 0.03
C ASP A 204 16.94 24.47 1.47
N ASP A 205 17.21 25.37 2.41
CA ASP A 205 17.48 24.99 3.79
C ASP A 205 16.34 24.23 4.46
N GLY A 206 16.71 23.28 5.31
CA GLY A 206 15.77 22.56 6.15
C GLY A 206 15.04 23.50 7.11
N VAL A 207 15.80 24.18 7.95
CA VAL A 207 15.30 25.18 8.90
C VAL A 207 16.26 26.36 8.95
N GLU A 208 15.73 27.57 8.85
CA GLU A 208 16.53 28.79 8.95
C GLU A 208 15.97 29.76 10.00
N TRP A 209 16.86 30.30 10.83
CA TRP A 209 16.53 31.27 11.88
C TRP A 209 17.06 32.66 11.56
N PHE A 210 16.14 33.61 11.39
CA PHE A 210 16.46 35.03 11.31
C PHE A 210 16.29 35.72 12.66
N GLY A 211 17.26 35.53 13.55
CA GLY A 211 17.27 36.08 14.90
C GLY A 211 16.20 35.49 15.84
N GLY A 212 15.95 36.18 16.97
CA GLY A 212 14.94 35.78 17.96
C GLY A 212 15.43 34.78 19.02
N THR A 213 14.49 34.11 19.69
CA THR A 213 14.76 33.33 20.92
C THR A 213 13.96 32.03 21.02
N VAL A 214 13.32 31.57 19.94
CA VAL A 214 12.56 30.32 19.93
C VAL A 214 13.45 29.13 20.28
N ASN A 215 12.90 28.19 21.05
CA ASN A 215 13.55 26.93 21.42
C ASN A 215 12.94 25.79 20.62
N THR A 216 13.71 24.75 20.28
CA THR A 216 13.18 23.57 19.57
C THR A 216 13.59 22.25 20.23
N LYS A 217 12.75 21.21 20.11
CA LYS A 217 13.10 19.86 20.58
C LYS A 217 12.61 18.77 19.63
N TRP A 218 13.41 17.74 19.35
CA TRP A 218 13.08 16.68 18.37
C TRP A 218 12.82 17.25 16.97
N LEU A 219 13.87 17.79 16.34
CA LEU A 219 13.85 18.19 14.92
C LEU A 219 14.48 17.08 14.07
N ALA A 220 13.81 16.67 13.00
CA ALA A 220 14.33 15.75 12.00
C ALA A 220 14.46 16.48 10.66
N ILE A 221 15.66 16.51 10.08
CA ILE A 221 15.92 17.19 8.81
C ILE A 221 16.57 16.17 7.87
N ALA A 222 15.87 15.79 6.81
CA ALA A 222 16.31 14.71 5.95
C ALA A 222 16.33 15.16 4.49
N PHE A 223 17.48 14.94 3.84
CA PHE A 223 17.64 15.09 2.40
C PHE A 223 17.31 16.50 1.89
N CYS A 224 17.72 17.55 2.61
CA CYS A 224 17.63 18.93 2.10
C CYS A 224 18.70 19.18 1.02
N GLY A 225 18.40 20.03 0.04
CA GLY A 225 19.27 20.32 -1.10
C GLY A 225 20.33 21.36 -0.82
N ASP A 226 20.08 22.26 0.11
CA ASP A 226 21.08 23.16 0.68
C ASP A 226 21.37 22.81 2.14
N ASP A 227 21.40 23.77 3.06
CA ASP A 227 21.81 23.53 4.44
C ASP A 227 20.72 22.80 5.24
N SER A 228 21.14 22.01 6.23
CA SER A 228 20.13 21.39 7.12
C SER A 228 19.59 22.40 8.12
N ALA A 229 20.47 23.18 8.74
CA ALA A 229 20.12 24.17 9.75
C ALA A 229 21.01 25.40 9.58
N ASP A 230 20.41 26.53 9.23
CA ASP A 230 21.07 27.83 9.10
C ASP A 230 20.56 28.81 10.16
N TRP A 231 21.43 29.61 10.77
CA TRP A 231 20.97 30.78 11.52
C TRP A 231 21.79 32.03 11.27
N ASP A 232 21.11 33.16 11.41
CA ASP A 232 21.72 34.48 11.41
C ASP A 232 21.07 35.42 12.46
N GLU A 233 21.43 36.70 12.36
CA GLU A 233 20.75 37.84 13.02
C GLU A 233 20.52 37.79 14.54
N GLY A 234 21.41 37.10 15.27
CA GLY A 234 21.42 37.14 16.73
C GLY A 234 20.50 36.13 17.41
N TRP A 235 20.19 35.01 16.74
CA TRP A 235 19.36 33.95 17.32
C TRP A 235 20.03 33.32 18.55
N ARG A 236 19.25 33.01 19.58
CA ARG A 236 19.77 32.53 20.88
C ARG A 236 18.84 31.54 21.60
N GLY A 237 18.28 30.61 20.85
CA GLY A 237 17.46 29.51 21.37
C GLY A 237 18.23 28.43 22.14
N ASN A 238 17.51 27.65 22.94
CA ASN A 238 17.97 26.37 23.51
C ASN A 238 17.33 25.23 22.72
N ASN A 239 18.11 24.23 22.32
CA ASN A 239 17.68 23.22 21.36
C ASN A 239 18.18 21.82 21.73
N GLN A 240 17.35 20.80 21.60
CA GLN A 240 17.77 19.42 21.94
C GLN A 240 17.18 18.33 21.03
N PHE A 241 17.94 17.26 20.82
CA PHE A 241 17.55 16.08 20.01
C PHE A 241 17.34 16.41 18.53
N TRP A 242 18.30 17.10 17.93
CA TRP A 242 18.28 17.37 16.49
C TRP A 242 18.88 16.20 15.72
N PHE A 243 18.18 15.72 14.71
CA PHE A 243 18.66 14.70 13.79
C PHE A 243 18.70 15.28 12.39
N ALA A 244 19.84 15.16 11.72
CA ALA A 244 19.94 15.51 10.31
C ALA A 244 20.71 14.44 9.53
N ILE A 245 20.22 14.10 8.34
CA ILE A 245 20.86 13.19 7.39
C ILE A 245 20.80 13.76 5.98
N GLN A 246 21.97 13.89 5.35
CA GLN A 246 22.09 14.49 4.02
C GLN A 246 21.99 13.45 2.89
N GLY A 247 21.46 13.91 1.76
CA GLY A 247 21.40 13.13 0.51
C GLY A 247 22.78 12.96 -0.11
N THR A 248 22.91 11.95 -0.98
CA THR A 248 24.16 11.71 -1.73
C THR A 248 24.22 12.48 -3.06
N ASP A 249 23.11 13.09 -3.48
CA ASP A 249 22.89 13.73 -4.77
C ASP A 249 23.12 15.25 -4.76
N ASN A 250 22.55 15.94 -3.77
CA ASN A 250 22.56 17.38 -3.55
C ASN A 250 22.42 17.66 -2.05
N ALA A 251 23.32 18.47 -1.51
CA ALA A 251 23.36 18.90 -0.11
C ALA A 251 24.31 20.10 0.07
N GLY A 252 23.89 21.08 0.86
CA GLY A 252 24.75 22.08 1.50
C GLY A 252 25.42 21.50 2.76
N ARG A 253 25.84 22.33 3.70
CA ARG A 253 26.36 21.95 5.03
C ARG A 253 25.24 21.43 5.93
N ILE A 254 25.62 20.73 7.00
CA ILE A 254 24.63 20.33 8.02
C ILE A 254 24.36 21.47 9.01
N GLY A 255 25.23 22.49 9.02
CA GLY A 255 25.10 23.70 9.81
C GLY A 255 25.89 24.88 9.23
N GLU A 256 25.18 25.92 8.82
CA GLU A 256 25.71 27.22 8.39
C GLU A 256 25.34 28.29 9.41
N HIS A 257 26.34 28.91 10.05
CA HIS A 257 26.08 29.70 11.26
C HIS A 257 26.65 31.10 11.15
N ASP A 258 25.79 32.07 10.91
CA ASP A 258 26.11 33.48 10.80
C ASP A 258 25.70 34.27 12.05
N GLY A 259 26.42 35.37 12.29
CA GLY A 259 26.22 36.20 13.49
C GLY A 259 25.31 37.39 13.21
N GLY A 260 25.70 38.26 12.27
CA GLY A 260 24.87 39.36 11.83
C GLY A 260 25.45 40.10 10.63
N THR A 261 24.61 40.71 9.81
CA THR A 261 25.01 41.21 8.49
C THR A 261 25.77 42.55 8.52
N ILE A 262 25.18 43.66 9.02
CA ILE A 262 25.86 44.96 9.16
C ILE A 262 25.30 45.76 10.36
N GLN A 263 26.04 46.01 11.45
CA GLN A 263 27.41 45.56 11.79
C GLN A 263 27.37 44.22 12.53
N GLU A 264 28.30 43.31 12.23
CA GLU A 264 28.50 42.01 12.89
C GLU A 264 28.72 42.09 14.42
N THR A 265 29.07 43.29 14.94
CA THR A 265 29.19 43.57 16.38
C THR A 265 27.89 43.97 17.06
N ALA A 266 26.78 44.03 16.32
CA ALA A 266 25.50 44.39 16.89
C ALA A 266 25.02 43.30 17.86
N GLU A 267 24.60 43.74 19.06
CA GLU A 267 23.98 42.86 20.04
C GLU A 267 22.47 42.76 19.76
N PRO A 268 21.85 41.60 20.03
CA PRO A 268 22.45 40.39 20.62
C PRO A 268 23.26 39.53 19.63
N TYR A 269 24.36 38.93 20.06
CA TYR A 269 25.10 37.95 19.23
C TYR A 269 24.32 36.64 19.06
N SER A 270 24.53 35.95 17.92
CA SER A 270 24.01 34.59 17.70
C SER A 270 24.71 33.62 18.66
N LEU A 271 24.00 33.17 19.69
CA LEU A 271 24.53 32.32 20.76
C LEU A 271 23.56 31.17 21.14
N PRO A 272 23.06 30.38 20.18
CA PRO A 272 22.18 29.27 20.50
C PRO A 272 22.94 28.15 21.23
N THR A 273 22.22 27.30 21.96
CA THR A 273 22.76 26.06 22.53
C THR A 273 22.05 24.86 21.93
N ILE A 274 22.78 24.01 21.22
CA ILE A 274 22.33 22.76 20.62
C ILE A 274 22.92 21.63 21.45
N SER A 275 22.06 20.82 22.06
CA SER A 275 22.48 19.62 22.78
C SER A 275 21.93 18.34 22.14
N ASN A 276 22.71 17.25 22.17
CA ASN A 276 22.25 15.96 21.66
C ASN A 276 21.86 16.00 20.17
N ALA A 277 22.69 16.59 19.30
CA ALA A 277 22.48 16.49 17.86
C ALA A 277 23.12 15.21 17.28
N THR A 278 22.49 14.57 16.31
CA THR A 278 23.08 13.51 15.48
C THR A 278 23.06 13.96 14.03
N TYR A 279 24.24 14.25 13.50
CA TYR A 279 24.47 14.86 12.19
C TYR A 279 25.25 13.88 11.30
N ILE A 280 24.59 13.43 10.25
CA ILE A 280 25.10 12.45 9.30
C ILE A 280 25.25 13.13 7.94
N GLY A 281 26.49 13.28 7.47
CA GLY A 281 26.81 13.91 6.20
C GLY A 281 26.38 13.08 4.98
N PRO A 282 26.84 13.39 3.76
CA PRO A 282 26.45 12.68 2.53
C PRO A 282 27.06 11.27 2.42
N GLY A 283 28.08 10.97 3.21
CA GLY A 283 28.89 9.76 3.12
C GLY A 283 30.30 10.05 2.61
N ILE A 284 31.30 9.31 3.12
CA ILE A 284 32.73 9.56 2.80
C ILE A 284 33.10 9.41 1.32
N ASN A 285 32.28 8.70 0.56
CA ASN A 285 32.46 8.44 -0.86
C ASN A 285 31.41 9.13 -1.74
N ALA A 286 30.54 9.96 -1.16
CA ALA A 286 29.53 10.72 -1.88
C ALA A 286 30.07 12.11 -2.24
N PHE A 287 29.64 12.62 -3.39
CA PHE A 287 30.02 13.93 -3.91
C PHE A 287 28.74 14.65 -4.35
N PRO A 288 27.93 15.13 -3.39
CA PRO A 288 26.68 15.81 -3.72
C PRO A 288 26.97 17.10 -4.49
N GLN A 289 25.98 17.57 -5.23
CA GLN A 289 25.92 18.96 -5.67
C GLN A 289 25.80 19.87 -4.42
N GLY A 290 26.33 21.09 -4.48
CA GLY A 290 26.45 21.98 -3.31
C GLY A 290 27.78 21.86 -2.57
N ASP A 291 27.82 22.29 -1.32
CA ASP A 291 29.03 22.36 -0.49
C ASP A 291 28.98 21.52 0.80
N GLY A 292 28.14 20.48 0.83
CA GLY A 292 28.06 19.47 1.90
C GLY A 292 29.28 18.57 2.13
N SER A 293 30.42 18.94 1.56
CA SER A 293 31.72 18.40 1.94
C SER A 293 32.20 18.94 3.29
N GLU A 294 31.73 20.11 3.73
CA GLU A 294 31.99 20.68 5.06
C GLU A 294 30.79 20.47 5.99
N ALA A 295 31.03 20.03 7.23
CA ALA A 295 29.91 19.77 8.14
C ALA A 295 29.35 21.05 8.77
N ILE A 296 30.20 21.84 9.47
CA ILE A 296 29.75 23.02 10.21
C ILE A 296 30.68 24.20 9.93
N ILE A 297 30.10 25.38 9.68
CA ILE A 297 30.85 26.64 9.59
C ILE A 297 30.27 27.69 10.55
N PHE A 298 31.13 28.55 11.11
CA PHE A 298 30.72 29.74 11.86
C PHE A 298 31.37 30.99 11.25
N ARG A 299 30.57 32.00 10.86
CA ARG A 299 31.04 33.26 10.24
C ARG A 299 30.31 34.48 10.82
N ASP A 300 30.70 35.67 10.39
CA ASP A 300 30.01 36.93 10.66
C ASP A 300 29.84 37.19 12.16
N ASN A 301 30.88 36.81 12.93
CA ASN A 301 30.95 36.92 14.39
C ASN A 301 29.85 36.11 15.14
N SER A 302 29.40 35.00 14.55
CA SER A 302 28.53 34.00 15.18
C SER A 302 29.26 33.24 16.30
N GLY A 303 28.49 32.81 17.29
CA GLY A 303 28.95 31.90 18.34
C GLY A 303 27.96 30.75 18.52
N GLY A 304 27.74 30.34 19.76
CA GLY A 304 26.82 29.24 20.08
C GLY A 304 27.53 27.97 20.53
N SER A 305 26.76 26.99 20.97
CA SER A 305 27.31 25.80 21.62
C SER A 305 26.73 24.51 21.06
N TYR A 306 27.59 23.56 20.71
CA TYR A 306 27.22 22.16 20.45
C TYR A 306 27.73 21.28 21.58
N VAL A 307 26.82 20.59 22.27
CA VAL A 307 27.15 19.75 23.44
C VAL A 307 26.50 18.36 23.37
N ASN A 308 27.27 17.30 23.60
CA ASN A 308 26.79 15.90 23.54
C ASN A 308 26.34 15.44 22.15
N SER A 309 26.93 15.96 21.08
CA SER A 309 26.47 15.71 19.71
C SER A 309 27.37 14.71 18.97
N ILE A 310 26.87 14.14 17.89
CA ILE A 310 27.56 13.22 16.99
C ILE A 310 27.60 13.88 15.61
N ILE A 311 28.80 14.03 15.03
CA ILE A 311 29.01 14.54 13.68
C ILE A 311 29.83 13.50 12.92
N THR A 312 29.26 12.93 11.84
CA THR A 312 29.88 11.80 11.14
C THR A 312 29.57 11.74 9.64
N GLU A 313 30.38 10.98 8.89
CA GLU A 313 30.17 10.61 7.48
C GLU A 313 30.28 11.75 6.43
N TYR A 314 31.33 12.55 6.49
CA TYR A 314 31.59 13.60 5.49
C TYR A 314 32.70 13.21 4.52
N ASN A 315 32.55 13.59 3.25
CA ASN A 315 33.60 13.35 2.25
C ASN A 315 34.81 14.30 2.47
N GLY A 316 35.94 13.98 1.85
CA GLY A 316 37.17 14.81 1.91
C GLY A 316 37.41 15.67 0.68
N ALA A 317 36.49 15.69 -0.30
CA ALA A 317 36.66 16.50 -1.51
C ALA A 317 36.50 18.00 -1.20
N ASN A 318 37.05 18.84 -2.08
CA ASN A 318 36.89 20.30 -2.03
C ASN A 318 37.22 20.97 -0.67
N ASP A 319 38.27 20.50 0.02
CA ASP A 319 38.62 20.96 1.38
C ASP A 319 37.61 20.55 2.47
N GLY A 320 36.87 19.46 2.24
CA GLY A 320 35.89 18.91 3.17
C GLY A 320 36.45 18.66 4.57
N LYS A 321 35.87 19.30 5.57
CA LYS A 321 36.33 19.33 6.96
C LYS A 321 35.14 19.21 7.89
N GLY A 322 35.40 18.78 9.12
CA GLY A 322 34.34 18.70 10.12
C GLY A 322 33.89 20.07 10.61
N ILE A 323 34.80 21.04 10.63
CA ILE A 323 34.44 22.39 11.07
C ILE A 323 35.42 23.47 10.62
N SER A 324 34.87 24.65 10.33
CA SER A 324 35.62 25.90 10.29
C SER A 324 35.00 27.00 11.17
N VAL A 325 35.87 27.87 11.66
CA VAL A 325 35.51 29.10 12.36
C VAL A 325 36.23 30.23 11.66
N GLU A 326 35.50 31.23 11.20
CA GLU A 326 36.07 32.37 10.49
C GLU A 326 37.16 33.08 11.34
N ASP A 327 38.29 33.42 10.69
CA ASP A 327 39.45 34.11 11.27
C ASP A 327 39.99 35.08 10.22
N LEU A 328 39.61 36.36 10.32
CA LEU A 328 39.94 37.39 9.33
C LEU A 328 41.23 38.14 9.73
N GLU A 329 42.03 38.57 8.74
CA GLU A 329 43.22 39.40 9.02
C GLU A 329 42.85 40.76 9.65
N SER A 330 41.65 41.26 9.32
CA SER A 330 41.04 42.44 9.91
C SER A 330 39.52 42.41 9.70
N GLY A 331 38.76 42.75 10.73
CA GLY A 331 37.29 42.67 10.71
C GLY A 331 36.79 42.19 12.05
N ASP A 332 35.48 42.04 12.18
CA ASP A 332 34.88 41.21 13.21
C ASP A 332 34.86 39.77 12.66
N ASP A 333 34.97 38.75 13.52
CA ASP A 333 34.97 37.34 13.09
C ASP A 333 34.50 36.39 14.22
N SER A 334 34.14 35.18 13.85
CA SER A 334 33.65 34.15 14.79
C SER A 334 34.73 33.61 15.73
N ARG A 335 36.02 33.74 15.37
CA ARG A 335 37.11 33.37 16.27
C ARG A 335 37.10 34.20 17.55
N VAL A 336 36.74 35.47 17.50
CA VAL A 336 36.58 36.29 18.72
C VAL A 336 35.54 35.67 19.67
N ARG A 337 34.45 35.08 19.16
CA ARG A 337 33.47 34.38 20.00
C ARG A 337 34.05 33.13 20.65
N LEU A 338 34.86 32.35 19.91
CA LEU A 338 35.58 31.20 20.46
C LEU A 338 36.55 31.62 21.57
N GLU A 339 37.37 32.65 21.36
CA GLU A 339 38.33 33.16 22.35
C GLU A 339 37.63 33.75 23.59
N ALA A 340 36.42 34.30 23.42
CA ALA A 340 35.57 34.77 24.51
C ALA A 340 34.84 33.66 25.28
N GLY A 341 34.91 32.40 24.83
CA GLY A 341 34.17 31.26 25.40
C GLY A 341 32.67 31.30 25.10
N GLN A 342 32.28 32.00 24.04
CA GLN A 342 30.90 32.15 23.55
C GLN A 342 30.59 31.23 22.37
N LEU A 343 31.62 30.69 21.71
CA LEU A 343 31.52 29.54 20.81
C LEU A 343 32.11 28.32 21.53
N VAL A 344 31.29 27.29 21.80
CA VAL A 344 31.70 26.12 22.60
C VAL A 344 31.25 24.80 21.98
N LEU A 345 32.22 24.05 21.47
CA LEU A 345 32.06 22.65 21.07
C LEU A 345 32.57 21.74 22.19
N ALA A 346 31.68 21.06 22.91
CA ALA A 346 32.05 20.26 24.06
C ALA A 346 31.40 18.87 24.10
N ASN A 347 32.16 17.86 24.51
CA ASN A 347 31.67 16.50 24.68
C ASN A 347 30.97 15.92 23.43
N ASN A 348 31.44 16.28 22.23
CA ASN A 348 30.90 15.75 20.98
C ASN A 348 31.77 14.60 20.45
N ILE A 349 31.18 13.74 19.64
CA ILE A 349 31.86 12.70 18.87
C ILE A 349 32.00 13.16 17.42
N TRP A 350 33.23 13.05 16.91
CA TRP A 350 33.59 13.34 15.51
C TRP A 350 34.14 12.07 14.87
N TRP A 351 33.56 11.62 13.76
CA TRP A 351 33.99 10.37 13.12
C TRP A 351 33.81 10.33 11.61
N GLN A 352 34.59 9.46 10.96
CA GLN A 352 34.44 9.06 9.56
C GLN A 352 34.41 10.25 8.59
N PHE A 353 35.48 11.04 8.59
CA PHE A 353 35.73 12.10 7.61
C PHE A 353 36.67 11.60 6.51
N GLY A 354 36.37 11.94 5.25
CA GLY A 354 37.13 11.46 4.09
C GLY A 354 38.59 11.94 4.06
N ASN A 355 38.90 13.07 4.70
CA ASN A 355 40.27 13.56 4.88
C ASN A 355 41.04 12.83 6.00
N GLY A 356 40.34 12.13 6.89
CA GLY A 356 40.92 11.36 7.99
C GLY A 356 40.23 11.62 9.33
N ASN A 357 40.54 10.78 10.32
CA ASN A 357 39.97 10.86 11.67
C ASN A 357 41.05 11.31 12.67
N THR A 358 41.70 12.43 12.39
CA THR A 358 42.54 13.14 13.37
C THR A 358 41.99 14.54 13.61
N LEU A 359 42.39 15.18 14.71
CA LEU A 359 41.94 16.55 15.00
C LEU A 359 42.34 17.53 13.88
N ALA A 360 43.48 17.31 13.23
CA ALA A 360 43.95 18.17 12.13
C ALA A 360 43.13 17.95 10.84
N ASP A 361 42.61 16.74 10.61
CA ASP A 361 41.76 16.45 9.45
C ASP A 361 40.34 17.01 9.65
N ILE A 362 39.83 16.94 10.88
CA ILE A 362 38.49 17.40 11.26
C ILE A 362 38.45 18.94 11.41
N ALA A 363 39.46 19.51 12.06
CA ALA A 363 39.58 20.94 12.34
C ALA A 363 40.98 21.43 11.93
N PRO A 364 41.18 21.80 10.65
CA PRO A 364 42.49 22.20 10.13
C PRO A 364 43.07 23.46 10.78
N GLN A 365 42.24 24.27 11.43
CA GLN A 365 42.65 25.47 12.15
C GLN A 365 43.16 25.09 13.56
N ASP A 366 44.44 25.38 13.84
CA ASP A 366 45.12 24.99 15.10
C ASP A 366 44.35 25.42 16.36
N PHE A 367 43.72 26.60 16.36
CA PHE A 367 42.96 27.09 17.51
C PHE A 367 41.65 26.33 17.72
N VAL A 368 40.99 25.90 16.64
CA VAL A 368 39.78 25.07 16.69
C VAL A 368 40.14 23.65 17.15
N ALA A 369 41.20 23.06 16.61
CA ALA A 369 41.71 21.76 17.08
C ALA A 369 42.08 21.77 18.57
N ALA A 370 42.73 22.85 19.04
CA ALA A 370 43.04 23.04 20.45
C ALA A 370 41.79 23.17 21.32
N HIS A 371 40.76 23.89 20.83
CA HIS A 371 39.47 24.00 21.50
C HIS A 371 38.78 22.63 21.62
N LEU A 372 38.71 21.85 20.54
CA LEU A 372 38.11 20.52 20.56
C LEU A 372 38.80 19.62 21.59
N ALA A 373 40.14 19.60 21.61
CA ALA A 373 40.95 18.81 22.55
C ALA A 373 40.74 19.23 24.01
N ALA A 374 40.54 20.52 24.28
CA ALA A 374 40.35 21.04 25.64
C ALA A 374 38.94 20.76 26.20
N ASN A 375 37.94 20.57 25.33
CA ASN A 375 36.52 20.49 25.70
C ASN A 375 35.94 19.08 25.61
N VAL A 376 36.77 18.05 25.84
CA VAL A 376 36.32 16.65 25.99
C VAL A 376 35.63 16.11 24.73
N ASN A 377 35.95 16.63 23.55
CA ASN A 377 35.50 16.02 22.30
C ASN A 377 36.26 14.71 22.07
N ALA A 378 35.58 13.74 21.48
CA ALA A 378 36.13 12.44 21.16
C ALA A 378 36.20 12.26 19.63
N ILE A 379 37.31 11.69 19.17
CA ILE A 379 37.40 11.13 17.82
C ILE A 379 37.26 9.62 17.95
N ALA A 380 36.04 9.13 17.80
CA ALA A 380 35.69 7.74 18.01
C ALA A 380 34.47 7.37 17.18
N ASP A 381 34.39 6.11 16.76
CA ASP A 381 33.20 5.59 16.10
C ASP A 381 32.00 5.71 17.06
N PRO A 382 30.93 6.47 16.70
CA PRO A 382 29.72 6.52 17.52
C PRO A 382 29.02 5.16 17.60
N GLN A 383 29.34 4.23 16.70
CA GLN A 383 28.72 2.92 16.54
C GLN A 383 27.21 3.04 16.39
N LEU A 384 26.75 3.89 15.45
CA LEU A 384 25.35 3.91 15.04
C LEU A 384 24.98 2.54 14.49
N ASN A 385 23.77 2.05 14.81
CA ASN A 385 23.35 0.69 14.47
C ASN A 385 23.38 0.46 12.96
N SER A 386 22.89 1.42 12.17
CA SER A 386 22.99 1.38 10.71
C SER A 386 22.71 2.77 10.10
N VAL A 387 23.46 3.14 9.06
CA VAL A 387 23.21 4.36 8.30
C VAL A 387 22.87 4.00 6.87
N SER A 388 21.63 4.29 6.47
CA SER A 388 21.16 4.15 5.09
C SER A 388 20.52 5.46 4.63
N ARG A 389 20.67 5.76 3.35
CA ARG A 389 20.09 6.95 2.68
C ARG A 389 19.08 6.57 1.60
N ILE A 390 18.79 5.28 1.48
CA ILE A 390 17.84 4.74 0.53
C ILE A 390 16.67 4.10 1.30
N ASN A 391 15.55 3.89 0.62
CA ASN A 391 14.35 3.27 1.16
C ASN A 391 14.49 1.74 1.24
N ASP A 392 15.50 1.26 1.95
CA ASP A 392 15.82 -0.17 2.12
C ASP A 392 15.47 -0.70 3.52
N GLY A 393 14.72 0.07 4.32
CA GLY A 393 14.35 -0.28 5.68
C GLY A 393 15.55 -0.53 6.58
N SER A 394 16.68 0.15 6.36
CA SER A 394 17.93 -0.12 7.09
C SER A 394 18.50 1.07 7.85
N LEU A 395 17.92 2.27 7.79
CA LEU A 395 18.39 3.42 8.58
C LEU A 395 18.04 3.24 10.07
N ASP A 396 19.06 3.09 10.92
CA ASP A 396 18.93 3.10 12.38
C ASP A 396 19.99 4.05 12.99
N PRO A 397 19.64 5.34 13.18
CA PRO A 397 20.59 6.33 13.67
C PRO A 397 20.81 6.26 15.18
N ARG A 398 20.26 5.23 15.87
CA ARG A 398 20.53 5.01 17.29
C ARG A 398 21.97 4.52 17.48
N PRO A 399 22.68 4.99 18.51
CA PRO A 399 23.95 4.39 18.89
C PRO A 399 23.74 2.98 19.46
N SER A 400 24.67 2.07 19.21
CA SER A 400 24.61 0.73 19.78
C SER A 400 24.74 0.72 21.30
N THR A 401 24.06 -0.24 21.95
CA THR A 401 24.13 -0.39 23.40
C THR A 401 25.56 -0.66 23.86
N GLY A 402 26.09 0.23 24.71
CA GLY A 402 27.46 0.15 25.23
C GLY A 402 28.54 0.74 24.32
N GLY A 403 28.16 1.30 23.17
CA GLY A 403 29.06 2.04 22.29
C GLY A 403 29.51 3.40 22.87
N PRO A 404 30.45 4.10 22.22
CA PRO A 404 31.01 5.36 22.73
C PRO A 404 29.98 6.48 22.94
N ALA A 405 28.89 6.48 22.17
CA ALA A 405 27.79 7.42 22.32
C ALA A 405 26.73 7.00 23.36
N ALA A 406 26.79 5.78 23.90
CA ALA A 406 25.73 5.24 24.75
C ALA A 406 25.71 5.80 26.19
N ALA A 407 26.77 6.52 26.60
CA ALA A 407 26.90 7.09 27.93
C ALA A 407 27.81 8.34 27.93
N GLY A 408 27.83 9.09 29.03
CA GLY A 408 28.80 10.17 29.27
C GLY A 408 28.32 11.58 28.90
N ALA A 409 27.05 11.75 28.55
CA ALA A 409 26.48 13.07 28.27
C ALA A 409 26.56 14.01 29.49
N GLN A 410 26.89 15.27 29.23
CA GLN A 410 26.94 16.35 30.20
C GLN A 410 25.65 17.18 30.11
N ILE A 411 24.89 17.27 31.20
CA ILE A 411 23.63 18.03 31.18
C ILE A 411 23.95 19.53 31.15
N PRO A 412 23.51 20.30 30.12
CA PRO A 412 23.70 21.75 30.12
C PRO A 412 22.94 22.41 31.29
N GLY A 413 23.46 23.53 31.81
CA GLY A 413 22.96 24.20 33.01
C GLY A 413 21.63 24.96 32.86
N ASN A 414 20.64 24.44 32.14
CA ASN A 414 19.35 25.06 31.89
C ASN A 414 18.21 24.00 31.96
N PRO A 415 17.10 24.27 32.68
CA PRO A 415 15.99 23.32 32.84
C PRO A 415 15.23 22.95 31.55
N PHE A 416 15.45 23.66 30.43
CA PHE A 416 14.90 23.29 29.13
C PHE A 416 15.38 21.90 28.67
N PHE A 417 16.63 21.55 28.97
CA PHE A 417 17.24 20.30 28.53
C PHE A 417 16.77 19.11 29.35
N THR A 418 16.32 18.07 28.65
CA THR A 418 16.05 16.76 29.21
C THR A 418 17.38 16.12 29.59
N ALA A 419 17.50 15.68 30.84
CA ALA A 419 18.69 14.97 31.32
C ALA A 419 18.73 13.55 30.76
N VAL A 420 19.68 13.28 29.85
CA VAL A 420 19.92 11.96 29.28
C VAL A 420 21.37 11.52 29.50
N GLY A 421 21.62 10.22 29.48
CA GLY A 421 22.96 9.65 29.67
C GLY A 421 23.80 9.55 28.41
N TYR A 422 23.17 9.56 27.22
CA TYR A 422 23.79 9.28 25.92
C TYR A 422 24.05 10.55 25.10
N LEU A 423 24.99 10.46 24.17
CA LEU A 423 25.30 11.48 23.16
C LEU A 423 24.46 11.23 21.90
N GLY A 424 24.22 12.29 21.14
CA GLY A 424 23.36 12.27 19.96
C GLY A 424 21.86 12.35 20.30
N ALA A 425 21.04 12.37 19.26
CA ALA A 425 19.61 12.61 19.33
C ALA A 425 18.77 11.43 19.81
N PHE A 426 19.38 10.24 19.96
CA PHE A 426 18.66 8.99 20.16
C PHE A 426 19.19 8.19 21.33
N ALA A 427 18.27 7.61 22.10
CA ALA A 427 18.62 6.62 23.10
C ALA A 427 19.23 5.37 22.45
N PRO A 428 20.23 4.73 23.07
CA PRO A 428 20.80 3.47 22.57
C PRO A 428 19.84 2.28 22.66
N ASP A 429 18.84 2.39 23.53
CA ASP A 429 17.80 1.43 23.84
C ASP A 429 16.40 2.01 23.62
N GLY A 430 15.45 1.16 23.22
CA GLY A 430 14.06 1.55 22.93
C GLY A 430 13.84 2.07 21.50
N PRO A 431 12.58 2.35 21.11
CA PRO A 431 12.23 2.76 19.75
C PRO A 431 12.81 4.13 19.39
N THR A 432 13.07 4.36 18.10
CA THR A 432 13.44 5.69 17.61
C THR A 432 12.22 6.61 17.64
N TRP A 433 12.39 7.87 18.06
CA TRP A 433 11.30 8.84 18.06
C TRP A 433 10.87 9.27 16.64
N LEU A 434 11.57 8.85 15.60
CA LEU A 434 11.19 9.06 14.19
C LEU A 434 10.07 8.12 13.73
N GLU A 435 9.83 6.99 14.40
CA GLU A 435 8.92 5.96 13.90
C GLU A 435 7.45 6.39 13.94
N GLY A 436 6.68 6.00 12.91
CA GLY A 436 5.22 6.15 12.85
C GLY A 436 4.71 7.46 12.25
N TRP A 437 5.43 8.57 12.40
CA TRP A 437 4.90 9.90 12.02
C TRP A 437 5.72 10.66 10.97
N THR A 438 6.97 10.24 10.74
CA THR A 438 7.89 10.88 9.78
C THR A 438 7.72 10.32 8.37
N ALA A 439 8.06 11.12 7.36
CA ALA A 439 8.25 10.68 5.98
C ALA A 439 9.32 9.60 5.91
N LEU A 440 10.42 9.70 6.66
CA LEU A 440 11.42 8.63 6.78
C LEU A 440 10.81 7.27 7.19
N SER A 441 9.84 7.27 8.10
CA SER A 441 9.10 6.07 8.48
C SER A 441 8.18 5.62 7.35
N GLN A 442 7.35 6.52 6.80
CA GLN A 442 6.34 6.18 5.79
C GLN A 442 6.94 5.67 4.47
N THR A 443 8.07 6.23 4.06
CA THR A 443 8.79 5.87 2.83
C THR A 443 9.72 4.68 3.01
N GLY A 444 9.76 4.06 4.20
CA GLY A 444 10.49 2.81 4.43
C GLY A 444 12.01 2.97 4.54
N HIS A 445 12.53 4.14 4.96
CA HIS A 445 13.97 4.29 5.22
C HIS A 445 14.38 3.63 6.54
N LEU A 446 13.55 3.75 7.58
CA LEU A 446 13.92 3.33 8.93
C LEU A 446 13.99 1.80 9.08
N LEU A 447 15.01 1.32 9.81
CA LEU A 447 15.07 -0.05 10.30
C LEU A 447 13.95 -0.29 11.30
N ARG A 448 13.00 -1.12 10.87
CA ARG A 448 11.92 -1.60 11.73
C ARG A 448 12.36 -2.90 12.39
N THR A 449 12.58 -2.86 13.70
CA THR A 449 12.76 -4.10 14.46
C THR A 449 11.41 -4.75 14.65
N SER A 450 11.20 -5.92 14.03
CA SER A 450 9.99 -6.71 14.25
C SER A 450 10.14 -7.51 15.54
N GLU A 451 9.20 -7.30 16.47
CA GLU A 451 9.06 -8.14 17.66
C GLU A 451 7.81 -9.03 17.53
N THR A 452 7.88 -10.23 18.10
CA THR A 452 6.67 -11.04 18.35
C THR A 452 6.10 -10.64 19.71
N VAL A 453 4.93 -10.01 19.73
CA VAL A 453 4.23 -9.59 20.94
C VAL A 453 3.14 -10.60 21.29
N VAL A 454 3.22 -11.21 22.47
CA VAL A 454 2.20 -12.17 22.93
C VAL A 454 1.04 -11.43 23.58
N LEU A 455 -0.17 -11.66 23.08
CA LEU A 455 -1.42 -11.14 23.63
C LEU A 455 -2.13 -12.26 24.41
N THR A 456 -2.51 -11.95 25.64
CA THR A 456 -3.30 -12.79 26.55
C THR A 456 -4.58 -12.06 26.98
N ASP A 457 -5.47 -12.72 27.71
CA ASP A 457 -6.70 -12.11 28.27
C ASP A 457 -6.44 -10.78 29.02
N GLU A 458 -5.29 -10.66 29.69
CA GLU A 458 -4.92 -9.46 30.46
C GLU A 458 -4.44 -8.27 29.59
N SER A 459 -4.37 -8.44 28.26
CA SER A 459 -3.76 -7.46 27.35
C SER A 459 -4.69 -6.31 26.95
N ILE A 460 -6.01 -6.50 27.04
CA ILE A 460 -7.01 -5.52 26.58
C ILE A 460 -8.17 -5.46 27.58
N ASN A 461 -8.01 -4.67 28.63
CA ASN A 461 -9.01 -4.59 29.70
C ASN A 461 -10.10 -3.56 29.37
N ALA A 462 -11.23 -3.64 30.09
CA ALA A 462 -12.36 -2.72 29.93
C ALA A 462 -11.94 -1.24 29.96
N GLY A 463 -12.40 -0.47 28.97
CA GLY A 463 -12.12 0.95 28.83
C GLY A 463 -10.74 1.33 28.29
N GLU A 464 -9.87 0.36 27.97
CA GLU A 464 -8.52 0.62 27.46
C GLU A 464 -8.50 0.81 25.94
N THR A 465 -7.46 1.46 25.43
CA THR A 465 -7.17 1.47 24.00
C THR A 465 -5.82 0.82 23.77
N LEU A 466 -5.80 -0.27 23.00
CA LEU A 466 -4.57 -0.93 22.55
C LEU A 466 -4.40 -0.70 21.05
N GLN A 467 -3.21 -0.27 20.64
CA GLN A 467 -2.84 -0.13 19.23
C GLN A 467 -1.80 -1.19 18.87
N LEU A 468 -2.12 -2.02 17.88
CA LEU A 468 -1.21 -2.97 17.25
C LEU A 468 -0.60 -2.33 16.00
N THR A 469 0.70 -2.48 15.83
CA THR A 469 1.49 -1.82 14.79
C THR A 469 2.02 -2.82 13.77
N ALA A 470 2.06 -2.45 12.50
CA ALA A 470 2.38 -3.38 11.41
C ALA A 470 3.86 -3.83 11.38
N ASN A 471 4.72 -3.20 12.16
CA ASN A 471 6.11 -3.62 12.35
C ASN A 471 6.25 -4.86 13.24
N ASN A 472 5.24 -5.22 14.04
CA ASN A 472 5.26 -6.38 14.93
C ASN A 472 4.41 -7.54 14.38
N GLU A 473 4.77 -8.75 14.80
CA GLU A 473 3.87 -9.91 14.73
C GLU A 473 3.21 -10.09 16.09
N TYR A 474 1.89 -10.30 16.12
CA TYR A 474 1.18 -10.53 17.37
C TYR A 474 0.77 -11.98 17.49
N LEU A 475 0.88 -12.55 18.70
CA LEU A 475 0.54 -13.95 18.97
C LEU A 475 -0.51 -14.03 20.07
N LEU A 476 -1.73 -14.44 19.74
CA LEU A 476 -2.81 -14.73 20.68
C LEU A 476 -2.48 -16.03 21.42
N ASP A 477 -2.49 -15.97 22.75
CA ASP A 477 -2.25 -17.11 23.64
C ASP A 477 -3.46 -17.37 24.55
N GLY A 478 -4.43 -18.10 24.01
CA GLY A 478 -5.74 -18.38 24.62
C GLY A 478 -6.84 -17.48 24.05
N PHE A 479 -7.97 -17.43 24.74
CA PHE A 479 -9.02 -16.46 24.45
C PHE A 479 -8.58 -15.06 24.90
N VAL A 480 -8.56 -14.11 23.96
CA VAL A 480 -8.20 -12.71 24.20
C VAL A 480 -9.44 -11.85 23.98
N PHE A 481 -9.89 -11.16 25.04
CA PHE A 481 -11.11 -10.36 24.99
C PHE A 481 -10.80 -8.88 24.77
N VAL A 482 -11.53 -8.23 23.86
CA VAL A 482 -11.67 -6.77 23.81
C VAL A 482 -12.92 -6.44 24.62
N GLU A 483 -12.73 -6.04 25.87
CA GLU A 483 -13.82 -5.88 26.84
C GLU A 483 -14.68 -4.61 26.64
N ASP A 484 -15.75 -4.47 27.43
CA ASP A 484 -16.67 -3.33 27.36
C ASP A 484 -15.93 -1.99 27.51
N GLY A 485 -16.19 -1.08 26.57
CA GLY A 485 -15.54 0.23 26.46
C GLY A 485 -14.10 0.19 25.95
N ALA A 486 -13.51 -0.98 25.73
CA ALA A 486 -12.17 -1.09 25.17
C ALA A 486 -12.18 -0.87 23.65
N THR A 487 -11.07 -0.37 23.09
CA THR A 487 -10.86 -0.23 21.64
C THR A 487 -9.54 -0.86 21.23
N LEU A 488 -9.59 -1.87 20.38
CA LEU A 488 -8.42 -2.45 19.73
C LEU A 488 -8.22 -1.80 18.35
N ILE A 489 -7.15 -1.04 18.18
CA ILE A 489 -6.76 -0.43 16.89
C ILE A 489 -5.69 -1.31 16.25
N ILE A 490 -5.86 -1.67 14.99
CA ILE A 490 -4.91 -2.52 14.26
C ILE A 490 -4.46 -1.77 13.00
N GLU A 491 -3.16 -1.48 12.90
CA GLU A 491 -2.58 -0.84 11.73
C GLU A 491 -2.65 -1.76 10.49
N ALA A 492 -2.83 -1.15 9.32
CA ALA A 492 -2.80 -1.86 8.04
C ALA A 492 -1.46 -2.60 7.84
N GLY A 493 -1.51 -3.86 7.41
CA GLY A 493 -0.32 -4.72 7.25
C GLY A 493 0.06 -5.53 8.49
N THR A 494 -0.64 -5.36 9.63
CA THR A 494 -0.37 -6.14 10.84
C THR A 494 -0.73 -7.62 10.66
N VAL A 495 0.13 -8.49 11.18
CA VAL A 495 -0.10 -9.94 11.25
C VAL A 495 -0.38 -10.35 12.70
N ILE A 496 -1.52 -11.00 12.91
CA ILE A 496 -1.95 -11.55 14.19
C ILE A 496 -2.12 -13.07 14.03
N LYS A 497 -1.45 -13.83 14.88
CA LYS A 497 -1.42 -15.29 14.86
C LYS A 497 -2.11 -15.87 16.08
N GLY A 498 -2.89 -16.94 15.91
CA GLY A 498 -3.46 -17.72 17.00
C GLY A 498 -2.62 -18.96 17.31
N LYS A 499 -2.30 -19.20 18.59
CA LYS A 499 -1.72 -20.48 18.99
C LYS A 499 -2.75 -21.59 18.92
N GLN A 500 -2.38 -22.69 18.26
CA GLN A 500 -3.19 -23.91 18.24
C GLN A 500 -3.29 -24.53 19.64
N THR A 501 -2.20 -24.48 20.41
CA THR A 501 -2.15 -24.97 21.79
C THR A 501 -1.78 -23.82 22.72
N PRO A 502 -2.77 -23.12 23.31
CA PRO A 502 -2.51 -22.01 24.20
C PRO A 502 -1.85 -22.46 25.52
N SER A 503 -1.22 -21.54 26.22
CA SER A 503 -0.49 -21.79 27.47
C SER A 503 -1.42 -21.93 28.68
N ASN A 504 -2.68 -21.55 28.52
CA ASN A 504 -3.71 -21.65 29.55
C ASN A 504 -4.55 -22.94 29.36
N SER A 505 -5.77 -22.98 29.89
CA SER A 505 -6.67 -24.15 29.80
C SER A 505 -7.64 -24.09 28.63
N ASP A 506 -7.52 -23.09 27.75
CA ASP A 506 -8.39 -22.98 26.58
C ASP A 506 -8.02 -24.05 25.55
N ASN A 507 -8.99 -24.47 24.75
CA ASN A 507 -8.78 -25.52 23.74
C ASN A 507 -8.13 -24.98 22.46
N ALA A 508 -8.25 -23.68 22.20
CA ALA A 508 -7.64 -22.95 21.08
C ALA A 508 -7.48 -21.46 21.44
N SER A 509 -6.72 -20.70 20.65
CA SER A 509 -6.67 -19.25 20.77
C SER A 509 -7.70 -18.58 19.85
N ALA A 510 -8.37 -17.54 20.33
CA ALA A 510 -9.34 -16.74 19.55
C ALA A 510 -9.32 -15.28 20.01
N LEU A 511 -9.66 -14.36 19.11
CA LEU A 511 -9.88 -12.94 19.44
C LEU A 511 -11.38 -12.69 19.55
N ILE A 512 -11.84 -12.21 20.71
CA ILE A 512 -13.25 -12.00 21.00
C ILE A 512 -13.50 -10.53 21.33
N VAL A 513 -14.27 -9.85 20.48
CA VAL A 513 -14.79 -8.51 20.78
C VAL A 513 -16.07 -8.66 21.56
N ALA A 514 -15.98 -8.49 22.89
CA ALA A 514 -17.13 -8.59 23.78
C ALA A 514 -18.09 -7.42 23.58
N ARG A 515 -19.33 -7.57 24.07
CA ARG A 515 -20.35 -6.51 24.02
C ARG A 515 -19.82 -5.18 24.56
N GLY A 516 -19.80 -4.18 23.69
CA GLY A 516 -19.35 -2.82 23.99
C GLY A 516 -17.85 -2.57 23.80
N GLY A 517 -17.07 -3.60 23.50
CA GLY A 517 -15.73 -3.45 22.93
C GLY A 517 -15.80 -3.07 21.46
N GLN A 518 -14.73 -2.46 20.94
CA GLN A 518 -14.62 -2.07 19.53
C GLN A 518 -13.30 -2.54 18.93
N ILE A 519 -13.34 -3.00 17.68
CA ILE A 519 -12.17 -3.28 16.86
C ILE A 519 -12.09 -2.28 15.69
N GLN A 520 -10.92 -1.68 15.48
CA GLN A 520 -10.63 -0.76 14.37
C GLN A 520 -9.55 -1.39 13.49
N ALA A 521 -9.93 -2.37 12.67
CA ALA A 521 -9.08 -3.05 11.72
C ALA A 521 -9.29 -2.45 10.31
N ASN A 522 -8.57 -1.37 10.02
CA ASN A 522 -8.65 -0.64 8.75
C ASN A 522 -7.45 -0.95 7.86
N GLY A 523 -7.39 -2.16 7.31
CA GLY A 523 -6.39 -2.55 6.31
C GLY A 523 -6.58 -1.83 4.98
N THR A 524 -5.66 -2.09 4.05
CA THR A 524 -5.74 -1.64 2.65
C THR A 524 -5.49 -2.82 1.71
N ALA A 525 -5.81 -2.67 0.42
CA ALA A 525 -5.51 -3.72 -0.56
C ALA A 525 -3.99 -4.00 -0.69
N GLN A 526 -3.15 -2.99 -0.43
CA GLN A 526 -1.69 -3.11 -0.46
C GLN A 526 -1.14 -3.71 0.84
N ASN A 527 -1.76 -3.35 1.97
CA ASN A 527 -1.37 -3.77 3.30
C ASN A 527 -2.59 -4.34 4.05
N PRO A 528 -3.05 -5.57 3.72
CA PRO A 528 -4.16 -6.20 4.43
C PRO A 528 -3.77 -6.55 5.87
N ILE A 529 -4.75 -6.62 6.75
CA ILE A 529 -4.56 -7.19 8.09
C ILE A 529 -4.79 -8.69 8.00
N ILE A 530 -3.87 -9.49 8.54
CA ILE A 530 -3.92 -10.95 8.45
C ILE A 530 -4.12 -11.54 9.85
N PHE A 531 -5.20 -12.28 10.04
CA PHE A 531 -5.39 -13.18 11.17
C PHE A 531 -5.15 -14.62 10.70
N THR A 532 -4.22 -15.34 11.33
CA THR A 532 -3.83 -16.69 10.87
C THR A 532 -3.32 -17.58 12.02
N ALA A 533 -2.86 -18.78 11.71
CA ALA A 533 -2.28 -19.71 12.67
C ALA A 533 -0.83 -19.36 13.03
N GLU A 534 -0.37 -19.73 14.23
CA GLU A 534 1.04 -19.63 14.64
C GLU A 534 2.01 -20.30 13.63
N SER A 535 1.57 -21.37 12.98
CA SER A 535 2.36 -22.12 12.01
C SER A 535 2.45 -21.50 10.61
N ASP A 536 1.66 -20.46 10.30
CA ASP A 536 1.61 -19.82 8.98
C ASP A 536 2.76 -18.81 8.81
N ASP A 537 3.66 -19.10 7.87
CA ASP A 537 4.65 -18.19 7.32
C ASP A 537 4.03 -17.42 6.15
N VAL A 538 3.42 -16.26 6.46
CA VAL A 538 2.73 -15.40 5.50
C VAL A 538 3.60 -14.90 4.33
N GLN A 539 4.92 -15.08 4.39
CA GLN A 539 5.85 -14.76 3.30
C GLN A 539 6.09 -15.94 2.36
N ASN A 540 5.69 -17.16 2.74
CA ASN A 540 5.90 -18.39 2.00
C ASN A 540 4.55 -19.05 1.64
N PRO A 541 3.97 -18.81 0.46
CA PRO A 541 2.64 -19.32 0.09
C PRO A 541 2.54 -20.86 -0.11
N ASN A 542 3.59 -21.62 0.24
CA ASN A 542 3.63 -23.08 0.09
C ASN A 542 3.79 -23.82 1.44
N ASP A 543 3.78 -23.10 2.56
CA ASP A 543 3.93 -23.71 3.88
C ASP A 543 2.64 -24.38 4.36
N LEU A 544 1.50 -23.68 4.24
CA LEU A 544 0.15 -24.15 4.48
C LEU A 544 -0.66 -24.10 3.18
N THR A 545 -1.58 -25.04 3.07
CA THR A 545 -2.47 -25.20 1.92
C THR A 545 -3.91 -25.00 2.35
N TRP A 546 -4.83 -24.92 1.38
CA TRP A 546 -6.25 -24.77 1.68
C TRP A 546 -6.87 -25.98 2.42
N SER A 547 -6.17 -27.11 2.53
CA SER A 547 -6.59 -28.27 3.34
C SER A 547 -6.08 -28.23 4.78
N ASP A 548 -5.20 -27.29 5.14
CA ASP A 548 -4.76 -27.09 6.51
C ASP A 548 -5.76 -26.17 7.21
N ARG A 549 -6.59 -26.71 8.10
CA ARG A 549 -7.73 -26.01 8.72
C ARG A 549 -7.79 -26.31 10.22
N GLY A 550 -8.49 -25.49 10.99
CA GLY A 550 -8.71 -25.72 12.43
C GLY A 550 -7.46 -25.53 13.28
N LEU A 551 -6.56 -24.65 12.84
CA LEU A 551 -5.26 -24.42 13.49
C LEU A 551 -5.33 -23.36 14.59
N TRP A 552 -6.41 -22.60 14.67
CA TRP A 552 -6.77 -21.70 15.77
C TRP A 552 -8.29 -21.44 15.74
N GLY A 553 -8.83 -20.71 16.72
CA GLY A 553 -10.27 -20.50 16.86
C GLY A 553 -10.87 -19.69 15.72
N GLY A 554 -10.61 -18.39 15.70
CA GLY A 554 -11.21 -17.45 14.74
C GLY A 554 -11.41 -16.08 15.36
N LEU A 555 -12.19 -15.25 14.67
CA LEU A 555 -12.58 -13.91 15.13
C LEU A 555 -14.06 -13.88 15.52
N ILE A 556 -14.37 -13.45 16.74
CA ILE A 556 -15.74 -13.41 17.28
C ILE A 556 -16.10 -11.96 17.62
N LEU A 557 -17.21 -11.45 17.08
CA LEU A 557 -17.77 -10.13 17.43
C LEU A 557 -19.13 -10.31 18.09
N LEU A 558 -19.28 -9.75 19.30
CA LEU A 558 -20.50 -9.83 20.09
C LEU A 558 -21.10 -8.43 20.29
N GLY A 559 -22.29 -8.22 19.73
CA GLY A 559 -23.00 -6.94 19.76
C GLY A 559 -24.24 -6.94 20.65
N ARG A 560 -24.91 -5.79 20.65
CA ARG A 560 -26.12 -5.49 21.43
C ARG A 560 -27.39 -5.44 20.59
N ALA A 561 -27.35 -5.87 19.33
CA ALA A 561 -28.53 -5.88 18.48
C ALA A 561 -29.56 -6.93 18.95
N THR A 562 -30.77 -6.81 18.44
CA THR A 562 -31.84 -7.74 18.81
C THR A 562 -31.72 -9.08 18.08
N THR A 563 -32.00 -10.15 18.80
CA THR A 563 -32.18 -11.53 18.29
C THR A 563 -33.59 -12.01 18.59
N ASN A 564 -34.04 -13.09 17.94
CA ASN A 564 -35.34 -13.68 18.23
C ASN A 564 -35.36 -14.62 19.44
N ARG A 565 -34.24 -14.73 20.18
CA ARG A 565 -34.19 -15.44 21.47
C ARG A 565 -34.99 -14.72 22.57
N GLY A 566 -35.18 -13.41 22.44
CA GLY A 566 -35.88 -12.57 23.43
C GLY A 566 -35.13 -12.36 24.76
N VAL A 567 -33.94 -12.93 24.89
CA VAL A 567 -32.98 -12.77 26.00
C VAL A 567 -31.56 -12.80 25.43
N GLU A 568 -30.58 -12.36 26.21
CA GLU A 568 -29.16 -12.47 25.85
C GLU A 568 -28.78 -13.95 25.62
N GLY A 569 -28.06 -14.20 24.53
CA GLY A 569 -27.48 -15.49 24.19
C GLY A 569 -26.07 -15.63 24.76
N GLN A 570 -25.57 -16.85 24.78
CA GLN A 570 -24.16 -17.16 25.05
C GLN A 570 -23.60 -17.73 23.77
N ILE A 571 -22.53 -17.14 23.23
CA ILE A 571 -21.94 -17.63 21.99
C ILE A 571 -21.35 -19.03 22.23
N GLU A 572 -21.52 -19.91 21.26
CA GLU A 572 -20.93 -21.24 21.30
C GLU A 572 -19.41 -21.21 21.09
N GLY A 573 -18.77 -22.36 21.32
CA GLY A 573 -17.31 -22.48 21.37
C GLY A 573 -16.61 -21.77 22.54
N ILE A 574 -17.33 -21.03 23.39
CA ILE A 574 -16.79 -20.40 24.60
C ILE A 574 -17.45 -21.00 25.85
N PRO A 575 -16.69 -21.31 26.93
CA PRO A 575 -17.26 -21.91 28.14
C PRO A 575 -18.48 -21.15 28.67
N SER A 576 -19.60 -21.85 28.92
CA SER A 576 -20.88 -21.29 29.37
C SER A 576 -20.86 -20.44 30.66
N GLY A 577 -19.75 -20.43 31.40
CA GLY A 577 -19.54 -19.57 32.58
C GLY A 577 -18.85 -18.25 32.28
N GLU A 578 -18.39 -18.01 31.05
CA GLU A 578 -17.69 -16.81 30.63
C GLU A 578 -18.70 -15.73 30.24
N ALA A 579 -18.93 -14.78 31.16
CA ALA A 579 -19.94 -13.74 30.99
C ALA A 579 -19.62 -12.75 29.85
N ARG A 580 -18.34 -12.61 29.47
CA ARG A 580 -17.92 -11.73 28.36
C ARG A 580 -18.30 -12.27 26.98
N ALA A 581 -18.67 -13.55 26.91
CA ALA A 581 -19.14 -14.22 25.70
C ALA A 581 -20.67 -14.13 25.48
N ALA A 582 -21.37 -13.30 26.25
CA ALA A 582 -22.78 -13.01 26.02
C ALA A 582 -22.98 -12.07 24.81
N TYR A 583 -24.04 -12.30 24.02
CA TYR A 583 -24.46 -11.44 22.91
C TYR A 583 -25.96 -11.13 22.97
N GLY A 584 -26.38 -10.09 22.24
CA GLY A 584 -27.78 -9.67 22.16
C GLY A 584 -28.11 -8.46 23.04
N GLY A 585 -29.26 -7.84 22.74
CA GLY A 585 -29.75 -6.65 23.42
C GLY A 585 -30.93 -6.04 22.69
N ASP A 586 -31.08 -4.72 22.78
CA ASP A 586 -32.15 -3.94 22.16
C ASP A 586 -31.65 -2.82 21.22
N ASP A 587 -30.35 -2.82 20.86
CA ASP A 587 -29.71 -1.79 20.06
C ASP A 587 -29.27 -2.31 18.68
N ASP A 588 -30.19 -2.28 17.72
CA ASP A 588 -29.91 -2.65 16.31
C ASP A 588 -28.91 -1.71 15.61
N THR A 589 -28.55 -0.59 16.23
CA THR A 589 -27.55 0.37 15.73
C THR A 589 -26.21 0.28 16.44
N ASP A 590 -26.03 -0.73 17.32
CA ASP A 590 -24.77 -0.99 18.00
C ASP A 590 -23.60 -1.07 17.02
N ASN A 591 -22.42 -0.67 17.50
CA ASN A 591 -21.22 -0.53 16.69
C ASN A 591 -20.03 -1.21 17.39
N SER A 592 -19.67 -2.38 16.88
CA SER A 592 -18.50 -3.17 17.28
C SER A 592 -17.21 -2.74 16.56
N GLY A 593 -17.29 -1.75 15.66
CA GLY A 593 -16.15 -1.15 14.97
C GLY A 593 -16.10 -1.44 13.47
N VAL A 594 -14.90 -1.63 12.94
CA VAL A 594 -14.62 -1.77 11.50
C VAL A 594 -13.70 -2.95 11.22
N LEU A 595 -14.10 -3.80 10.28
CA LEU A 595 -13.26 -4.76 9.57
C LEU A 595 -13.19 -4.36 8.10
N ARG A 596 -12.00 -3.94 7.64
CA ARG A 596 -11.74 -3.54 6.25
C ARG A 596 -10.43 -4.10 5.74
N TYR A 597 -10.43 -4.78 4.59
CA TYR A 597 -9.26 -5.49 4.03
C TYR A 597 -8.60 -6.41 5.07
N VAL A 598 -9.40 -7.34 5.58
CA VAL A 598 -9.00 -8.33 6.59
C VAL A 598 -9.03 -9.72 5.98
N SER A 599 -7.97 -10.50 6.15
CA SER A 599 -7.88 -11.90 5.72
C SER A 599 -7.75 -12.78 6.96
N ILE A 600 -8.75 -13.64 7.21
CA ILE A 600 -8.84 -14.59 8.32
C ILE A 600 -8.58 -15.98 7.74
N ARG A 601 -7.54 -16.66 8.21
CA ARG A 601 -7.02 -17.87 7.56
C ARG A 601 -6.89 -19.02 8.54
N HIS A 602 -7.15 -20.24 8.10
CA HIS A 602 -6.82 -21.47 8.83
C HIS A 602 -7.47 -21.61 10.24
N GLY A 603 -8.57 -20.89 10.48
CA GLY A 603 -9.36 -20.97 11.72
C GLY A 603 -10.23 -22.23 11.78
N GLY A 604 -11.22 -22.28 12.68
CA GLY A 604 -12.16 -23.41 12.73
C GLY A 604 -11.89 -24.43 13.83
N ALA A 605 -11.17 -24.10 14.89
CA ALA A 605 -10.68 -25.12 15.83
C ALA A 605 -11.81 -25.93 16.48
N GLU A 606 -11.70 -27.27 16.44
CA GLU A 606 -12.62 -28.20 17.10
C GLU A 606 -12.32 -28.26 18.61
N LEU A 607 -13.30 -27.84 19.43
CA LEU A 607 -13.19 -27.77 20.89
C LEU A 607 -13.76 -29.02 21.57
N GLY A 608 -14.66 -29.71 20.88
CA GLY A 608 -15.24 -31.01 21.19
C GLY A 608 -16.01 -31.56 19.99
N PRO A 609 -16.53 -32.80 20.05
CA PRO A 609 -17.27 -33.35 18.92
C PRO A 609 -18.55 -32.55 18.63
N GLY A 610 -18.58 -31.80 17.52
CA GLY A 610 -19.69 -30.91 17.15
C GLY A 610 -19.79 -29.64 18.00
N ASP A 611 -18.64 -29.11 18.45
CA ASP A 611 -18.48 -27.83 19.15
C ASP A 611 -17.20 -27.17 18.63
N GLU A 612 -17.35 -26.28 17.66
CA GLU A 612 -16.30 -25.65 16.87
C GLU A 612 -16.45 -24.11 16.89
N ILE A 613 -15.40 -23.37 16.49
CA ILE A 613 -15.44 -21.90 16.37
C ILE A 613 -15.32 -21.55 14.89
N ASN A 614 -16.18 -20.66 14.38
CA ASN A 614 -16.18 -20.24 12.98
C ASN A 614 -15.01 -19.32 12.60
N GLY A 615 -14.81 -19.11 11.30
CA GLY A 615 -13.81 -18.16 10.82
C GLY A 615 -14.11 -16.75 11.29
N LEU A 616 -15.34 -16.29 11.00
CA LEU A 616 -15.91 -15.06 11.54
C LEU A 616 -17.28 -15.32 12.16
N THR A 617 -17.36 -15.20 13.49
CA THR A 617 -18.61 -15.34 14.23
C THR A 617 -19.21 -13.97 14.57
N LEU A 618 -20.49 -13.77 14.27
CA LEU A 618 -21.18 -12.49 14.43
C LEU A 618 -22.43 -12.66 15.30
N GLY A 619 -22.26 -12.53 16.62
CA GLY A 619 -23.35 -12.60 17.59
C GLY A 619 -24.04 -11.26 17.80
N ALA A 620 -25.27 -11.10 17.32
CA ALA A 620 -26.08 -9.88 17.47
C ALA A 620 -25.33 -8.58 17.13
N VAL A 621 -24.50 -8.60 16.09
CA VAL A 621 -23.74 -7.42 15.67
C VAL A 621 -24.69 -6.40 15.03
N GLY A 622 -24.58 -5.13 15.47
CA GLY A 622 -25.46 -4.05 15.02
C GLY A 622 -25.08 -3.46 13.67
N SER A 623 -26.02 -2.72 13.09
CA SER A 623 -25.87 -2.07 11.78
C SER A 623 -24.91 -0.87 11.78
N GLY A 624 -24.42 -0.45 12.94
CA GLY A 624 -23.36 0.55 13.08
C GLY A 624 -21.97 0.02 12.78
N THR A 625 -21.77 -1.31 12.81
CA THR A 625 -20.50 -1.98 12.49
C THR A 625 -20.28 -2.03 10.98
N ILE A 626 -19.04 -1.80 10.53
CA ILE A 626 -18.65 -1.90 9.12
C ILE A 626 -17.85 -3.19 8.91
N ILE A 627 -18.31 -4.05 8.01
CA ILE A 627 -17.58 -5.25 7.57
C ILE A 627 -17.53 -5.23 6.04
N GLU A 628 -16.35 -4.93 5.49
CA GLU A 628 -16.17 -4.89 4.04
C GLU A 628 -14.78 -5.33 3.58
N HIS A 629 -14.68 -6.00 2.43
CA HIS A 629 -13.42 -6.60 1.96
C HIS A 629 -12.82 -7.53 3.03
N VAL A 630 -13.56 -8.57 3.40
CA VAL A 630 -13.12 -9.58 4.36
C VAL A 630 -13.02 -10.93 3.67
N GLU A 631 -11.91 -11.60 3.84
CA GLU A 631 -11.68 -12.97 3.37
C GLU A 631 -11.62 -13.93 4.55
N ILE A 632 -12.29 -15.06 4.39
CA ILE A 632 -12.15 -16.26 5.20
C ILE A 632 -11.60 -17.35 4.30
N TYR A 633 -10.44 -17.89 4.65
CA TYR A 633 -9.71 -18.86 3.83
C TYR A 633 -9.35 -20.09 4.67
N ALA A 634 -9.71 -21.28 4.17
CA ALA A 634 -9.37 -22.56 4.79
C ALA A 634 -9.82 -22.69 6.26
N ASN A 635 -11.02 -22.20 6.59
CA ASN A 635 -11.63 -22.42 7.90
C ASN A 635 -12.14 -23.86 8.00
N LEU A 636 -11.94 -24.55 9.12
CA LEU A 636 -12.40 -25.94 9.26
C LEU A 636 -13.93 -26.01 9.37
N ASP A 637 -14.48 -25.11 10.16
CA ASP A 637 -15.90 -24.93 10.38
C ASP A 637 -16.45 -23.87 9.40
N ASP A 638 -17.54 -23.19 9.75
CA ASP A 638 -18.15 -22.21 8.87
C ASP A 638 -17.24 -21.04 8.52
N GLY A 639 -17.38 -20.55 7.29
CA GLY A 639 -16.72 -19.34 6.84
C GLY A 639 -17.14 -18.14 7.68
N VAL A 640 -18.44 -17.84 7.64
CA VAL A 640 -19.06 -16.78 8.46
C VAL A 640 -20.38 -17.29 9.01
N GLU A 641 -20.60 -17.08 10.30
CA GLU A 641 -21.87 -17.41 10.95
C GLU A 641 -22.47 -16.21 11.68
N TRP A 642 -23.78 -15.99 11.47
CA TRP A 642 -24.55 -14.94 12.14
C TRP A 642 -25.52 -15.51 13.15
N PHE A 643 -25.34 -15.12 14.41
CA PHE A 643 -26.30 -15.35 15.49
C PHE A 643 -27.14 -14.11 15.74
N GLY A 644 -28.16 -13.90 14.88
CA GLY A 644 -29.04 -12.73 14.94
C GLY A 644 -28.37 -11.39 14.58
N GLY A 645 -29.03 -10.28 14.95
CA GLY A 645 -28.53 -8.92 14.71
C GLY A 645 -28.87 -8.31 13.34
N THR A 646 -28.18 -7.22 13.01
CA THR A 646 -28.54 -6.32 11.88
C THR A 646 -27.34 -5.83 11.06
N VAL A 647 -26.14 -6.35 11.33
CA VAL A 647 -24.91 -5.97 10.62
C VAL A 647 -25.05 -6.21 9.11
N ASN A 648 -24.52 -5.26 8.33
CA ASN A 648 -24.47 -5.32 6.88
C ASN A 648 -23.05 -5.67 6.42
N THR A 649 -22.89 -6.33 5.27
CA THR A 649 -21.56 -6.66 4.74
C THR A 649 -21.43 -6.34 3.24
N LYS A 650 -20.21 -6.04 2.78
CA LYS A 650 -19.91 -5.99 1.33
C LYS A 650 -18.57 -6.61 1.02
N TRP A 651 -18.44 -7.24 -0.16
CA TRP A 651 -17.18 -7.83 -0.62
C TRP A 651 -16.61 -8.87 0.37
N LEU A 652 -17.39 -9.93 0.60
CA LEU A 652 -16.94 -11.08 1.39
C LEU A 652 -16.38 -12.18 0.48
N VAL A 653 -15.31 -12.83 0.93
CA VAL A 653 -14.73 -14.02 0.32
C VAL A 653 -14.77 -15.15 1.33
N MET A 654 -15.36 -16.30 0.96
CA MET A 654 -15.35 -17.53 1.76
C MET A 654 -14.78 -18.65 0.89
N ALA A 655 -13.52 -18.98 1.11
CA ALA A 655 -12.78 -19.92 0.26
C ALA A 655 -12.36 -21.15 1.05
N PHE A 656 -12.76 -22.32 0.55
CA PHE A 656 -12.33 -23.61 1.08
C PHE A 656 -12.68 -23.83 2.56
N CYS A 657 -13.87 -23.39 2.99
CA CYS A 657 -14.42 -23.71 4.31
C CYS A 657 -14.74 -25.22 4.38
N GLY A 658 -14.58 -25.82 5.55
CA GLY A 658 -14.76 -27.27 5.76
C GLY A 658 -16.15 -27.69 6.12
N ASP A 659 -16.92 -26.78 6.72
CA ASP A 659 -18.36 -26.90 6.78
C ASP A 659 -19.02 -25.84 5.88
N ASP A 660 -19.98 -25.05 6.37
CA ASP A 660 -20.73 -24.13 5.54
C ASP A 660 -19.90 -22.90 5.15
N SER A 661 -20.22 -22.28 4.01
CA SER A 661 -19.56 -20.99 3.69
C SER A 661 -20.19 -19.84 4.46
N ALA A 662 -21.52 -19.79 4.48
CA ALA A 662 -22.29 -18.78 5.18
C ALA A 662 -23.47 -19.45 5.90
N ASP A 663 -23.49 -19.37 7.22
CA ASP A 663 -24.59 -19.83 8.07
C ASP A 663 -25.25 -18.65 8.81
N TRP A 664 -26.57 -18.66 8.98
CA TRP A 664 -27.21 -17.75 9.91
C TRP A 664 -28.37 -18.39 10.64
N ASP A 665 -28.62 -17.88 11.85
CA ASP A 665 -29.79 -18.15 12.63
C ASP A 665 -30.29 -16.89 13.39
N GLU A 666 -31.21 -17.14 14.34
CA GLU A 666 -31.60 -16.20 15.39
C GLU A 666 -32.11 -14.81 14.99
N GLY A 667 -32.71 -14.70 13.81
CA GLY A 667 -33.39 -13.49 13.37
C GLY A 667 -32.48 -12.45 12.72
N TRP A 668 -31.33 -12.87 12.16
CA TRP A 668 -30.44 -11.96 11.45
C TRP A 668 -31.13 -11.34 10.22
N ARG A 669 -30.93 -10.03 10.01
CA ARG A 669 -31.63 -9.27 8.96
C ARG A 669 -30.78 -8.19 8.30
N GLY A 670 -29.50 -8.49 8.08
CA GLY A 670 -28.56 -7.62 7.38
C GLY A 670 -28.82 -7.48 5.88
N LYS A 671 -28.21 -6.45 5.27
CA LYS A 671 -28.10 -6.24 3.83
C LYS A 671 -26.67 -6.52 3.38
N ASN A 672 -26.51 -7.22 2.26
CA ASN A 672 -25.24 -7.82 1.87
C ASN A 672 -25.03 -7.77 0.35
N GLN A 673 -23.81 -7.45 -0.11
CA GLN A 673 -23.53 -7.38 -1.54
C GLN A 673 -22.11 -7.86 -1.93
N PHE A 674 -21.99 -8.49 -3.10
CA PHE A 674 -20.72 -8.97 -3.68
C PHE A 674 -20.03 -10.06 -2.87
N TRP A 675 -20.80 -11.07 -2.44
CA TRP A 675 -20.24 -12.25 -1.78
C TRP A 675 -19.67 -13.23 -2.80
N PHE A 676 -18.46 -13.71 -2.55
CA PHE A 676 -17.84 -14.76 -3.34
C PHE A 676 -17.51 -15.95 -2.45
N ALA A 677 -17.95 -17.13 -2.87
CA ALA A 677 -17.58 -18.36 -2.18
C ALA A 677 -17.18 -19.46 -3.18
N ILE A 678 -16.13 -20.21 -2.82
CA ILE A 678 -15.64 -21.37 -3.57
C ILE A 678 -15.30 -22.51 -2.62
N GLN A 679 -15.93 -23.66 -2.84
CA GLN A 679 -15.76 -24.83 -1.97
C GLN A 679 -14.60 -25.73 -2.40
N GLY A 680 -13.98 -26.39 -1.41
CA GLY A 680 -12.95 -27.41 -1.61
C GLY A 680 -13.52 -28.69 -2.21
N THR A 681 -12.66 -29.55 -2.76
CA THR A 681 -13.07 -30.86 -3.32
C THR A 681 -13.03 -32.01 -2.32
N ASP A 682 -12.46 -31.78 -1.15
CA ASP A 682 -12.09 -32.77 -0.13
C ASP A 682 -13.04 -32.80 1.07
N ASN A 683 -13.42 -31.64 1.60
CA ASN A 683 -14.30 -31.38 2.74
C ASN A 683 -14.99 -30.02 2.53
N ALA A 684 -16.32 -30.02 2.60
CA ALA A 684 -17.19 -28.86 2.49
C ALA A 684 -18.62 -29.21 2.95
N GLY A 685 -19.24 -28.31 3.72
CA GLY A 685 -20.68 -28.22 3.93
C GLY A 685 -21.38 -27.55 2.75
N ARG A 686 -22.57 -27.01 2.94
CA ARG A 686 -23.31 -26.19 1.97
C ARG A 686 -22.64 -24.84 1.76
N ILE A 687 -23.02 -24.13 0.69
CA ILE A 687 -22.54 -22.76 0.50
C ILE A 687 -23.42 -21.76 1.27
N GLY A 688 -24.61 -22.21 1.68
CA GLY A 688 -25.55 -21.46 2.49
C GLY A 688 -26.44 -22.39 3.32
N GLU A 689 -26.29 -22.34 4.63
CA GLU A 689 -27.16 -22.96 5.63
C GLU A 689 -27.94 -21.87 6.36
N HIS A 690 -29.27 -21.92 6.33
CA HIS A 690 -30.08 -20.76 6.68
C HIS A 690 -31.22 -21.16 7.61
N ASP A 691 -31.06 -20.86 8.89
CA ASP A 691 -32.02 -21.14 9.94
C ASP A 691 -32.73 -19.86 10.44
N GLY A 692 -33.93 -20.05 10.99
CA GLY A 692 -34.78 -18.94 11.43
C GLY A 692 -34.66 -18.70 12.92
N GLY A 693 -35.01 -19.67 13.75
CA GLY A 693 -34.90 -19.54 15.20
C GLY A 693 -34.78 -20.89 15.93
N THR A 694 -33.85 -20.96 16.89
CA THR A 694 -33.42 -22.19 17.54
C THR A 694 -34.30 -22.65 18.72
N ILE A 695 -35.03 -21.73 19.38
CA ILE A 695 -35.89 -22.03 20.54
C ILE A 695 -37.38 -21.96 20.18
N GLN A 696 -37.77 -20.89 19.48
CA GLN A 696 -39.12 -20.67 18.99
C GLN A 696 -39.04 -20.06 17.59
N GLU A 697 -39.27 -20.87 16.57
CA GLU A 697 -39.20 -20.50 15.15
C GLU A 697 -40.16 -19.37 14.75
N THR A 698 -41.22 -19.13 15.54
CA THR A 698 -42.15 -18.00 15.32
C THR A 698 -41.76 -16.70 16.01
N ALA A 699 -40.69 -16.69 16.80
CA ALA A 699 -40.26 -15.49 17.50
C ALA A 699 -39.79 -14.42 16.50
N GLU A 700 -40.24 -13.19 16.71
CA GLU A 700 -39.74 -12.04 15.96
C GLU A 700 -38.48 -11.50 16.64
N PRO A 701 -37.53 -10.94 15.87
CA PRO A 701 -37.55 -10.77 14.42
C PRO A 701 -37.26 -12.08 13.63
N TYR A 702 -37.87 -12.25 12.46
CA TYR A 702 -37.54 -13.39 11.57
C TYR A 702 -36.17 -13.18 10.88
N SER A 703 -35.46 -14.27 10.59
CA SER A 703 -34.24 -14.23 9.77
C SER A 703 -34.63 -13.88 8.34
N THR A 704 -34.41 -12.63 7.91
CA THR A 704 -34.75 -12.16 6.56
C THR A 704 -33.65 -11.29 5.96
N PRO A 705 -32.41 -11.77 5.83
CA PRO A 705 -31.33 -10.99 5.24
C PRO A 705 -31.54 -10.77 3.74
N GLN A 706 -30.85 -9.77 3.18
CA GLN A 706 -30.86 -9.49 1.74
C GLN A 706 -29.46 -9.62 1.17
N ILE A 707 -29.23 -10.58 0.28
CA ILE A 707 -27.96 -10.85 -0.39
C ILE A 707 -28.09 -10.54 -1.87
N SER A 708 -27.22 -9.68 -2.38
CA SER A 708 -27.19 -9.32 -3.79
C SER A 708 -25.84 -9.58 -4.45
N HIS A 709 -25.85 -10.00 -5.72
CA HIS A 709 -24.64 -10.21 -6.50
C HIS A 709 -23.69 -11.22 -5.85
N ALA A 710 -24.20 -12.35 -5.34
CA ALA A 710 -23.34 -13.42 -4.87
C ALA A 710 -22.82 -14.27 -6.04
N THR A 711 -21.57 -14.74 -5.98
CA THR A 711 -21.04 -15.79 -6.88
C THR A 711 -20.63 -16.99 -6.03
N TYR A 712 -21.37 -18.08 -6.17
CA TYR A 712 -21.24 -19.30 -5.39
C TYR A 712 -20.81 -20.45 -6.31
N ILE A 713 -19.64 -21.02 -6.01
CA ILE A 713 -19.02 -22.10 -6.76
C ILE A 713 -18.90 -23.32 -5.83
N GLY A 714 -19.70 -24.36 -6.10
CA GLY A 714 -19.69 -25.60 -5.34
C GLY A 714 -18.39 -26.40 -5.46
N PRO A 715 -18.33 -27.66 -5.01
CA PRO A 715 -17.11 -28.48 -5.03
C PRO A 715 -16.69 -28.92 -6.44
N GLY A 716 -17.61 -28.83 -7.42
CA GLY A 716 -17.48 -29.35 -8.77
C GLY A 716 -18.35 -30.58 -8.99
N ILE A 717 -18.90 -30.74 -10.20
CA ILE A 717 -19.87 -31.80 -10.52
C ILE A 717 -19.38 -33.25 -10.34
N ASN A 718 -18.05 -33.43 -10.30
CA ASN A 718 -17.39 -34.72 -10.15
C ASN A 718 -16.64 -34.86 -8.81
N ALA A 719 -16.76 -33.87 -7.92
CA ALA A 719 -16.17 -33.90 -6.59
C ALA A 719 -17.19 -34.44 -5.58
N PHE A 720 -16.71 -35.17 -4.58
CA PHE A 720 -17.51 -35.75 -3.50
C PHE A 720 -16.81 -35.43 -2.18
N PRO A 721 -16.91 -34.16 -1.71
CA PRO A 721 -16.26 -33.78 -0.46
C PRO A 721 -16.87 -34.55 0.72
N GLN A 722 -16.12 -34.62 1.81
CA GLN A 722 -16.65 -34.91 3.14
C GLN A 722 -17.61 -33.77 3.55
N GLY A 723 -18.63 -34.06 4.35
CA GLY A 723 -19.72 -33.12 4.65
C GLY A 723 -20.90 -33.25 3.68
N ASP A 724 -21.72 -32.21 3.59
CA ASP A 724 -22.96 -32.17 2.81
C ASP A 724 -22.99 -31.10 1.71
N GLY A 725 -21.82 -30.63 1.25
CA GLY A 725 -21.65 -29.72 0.11
C GLY A 725 -22.07 -30.23 -1.27
N SER A 726 -22.78 -31.35 -1.31
CA SER A 726 -23.59 -31.77 -2.45
C SER A 726 -24.83 -30.90 -2.65
N GLU A 727 -25.33 -30.23 -1.60
CA GLU A 727 -26.42 -29.27 -1.66
C GLU A 727 -25.90 -27.84 -1.60
N ALA A 728 -26.45 -26.93 -2.41
CA ALA A 728 -25.97 -25.56 -2.44
C ALA A 728 -26.56 -24.69 -1.31
N ILE A 729 -27.88 -24.54 -1.27
CA ILE A 729 -28.56 -23.65 -0.33
C ILE A 729 -29.74 -24.38 0.31
N ILE A 730 -29.87 -24.29 1.63
CA ILE A 730 -31.03 -24.78 2.39
C ILE A 730 -31.63 -23.64 3.23
N PHE A 731 -32.95 -23.65 3.41
CA PHE A 731 -33.64 -22.81 4.39
C PHE A 731 -34.51 -23.67 5.31
N ARG A 732 -34.34 -23.55 6.64
CA ARG A 732 -35.08 -24.31 7.67
C ARG A 732 -35.50 -23.44 8.84
N ASP A 733 -36.22 -24.01 9.79
CA ASP A 733 -36.55 -23.41 11.09
C ASP A 733 -37.25 -22.05 10.94
N ASN A 734 -38.12 -21.95 9.92
CA ASN A 734 -38.86 -20.75 9.52
C ASN A 734 -37.96 -19.56 9.11
N SER A 735 -36.78 -19.84 8.56
CA SER A 735 -35.89 -18.84 7.94
C SER A 735 -36.48 -18.28 6.65
N GLY A 736 -36.24 -17.00 6.42
CA GLY A 736 -36.52 -16.30 5.17
C GLY A 736 -35.23 -15.81 4.51
N GLY A 737 -35.33 -14.69 3.80
CA GLY A 737 -34.16 -14.04 3.18
C GLY A 737 -34.27 -13.95 1.66
N THR A 738 -33.50 -13.03 1.08
CA THR A 738 -33.57 -12.73 -0.35
C THR A 738 -32.21 -12.86 -1.01
N TYR A 739 -32.08 -13.69 -2.05
CA TYR A 739 -30.96 -13.68 -2.98
C TYR A 739 -31.36 -13.05 -4.30
N VAL A 740 -30.61 -12.05 -4.76
CA VAL A 740 -30.91 -11.32 -6.00
C VAL A 740 -29.68 -11.04 -6.87
N ASN A 741 -29.80 -11.29 -8.17
CA ASN A 741 -28.72 -11.12 -9.17
C ASN A 741 -27.48 -11.98 -8.91
N SER A 742 -27.64 -13.17 -8.33
CA SER A 742 -26.52 -14.05 -7.95
C SER A 742 -26.25 -15.14 -8.99
N ILE A 743 -25.06 -15.74 -8.94
CA ILE A 743 -24.64 -16.91 -9.72
C ILE A 743 -24.42 -18.07 -8.75
N ILE A 744 -25.04 -19.22 -9.01
CA ILE A 744 -24.85 -20.46 -8.26
C ILE A 744 -24.49 -21.57 -9.26
N THR A 745 -23.32 -22.19 -9.10
CA THR A 745 -22.80 -23.16 -10.08
C THR A 745 -21.91 -24.25 -9.47
N GLU A 746 -21.67 -25.33 -10.22
CA GLU A 746 -20.66 -26.37 -9.95
C GLU A 746 -20.95 -27.30 -8.75
N TYR A 747 -22.19 -27.77 -8.60
CA TYR A 747 -22.57 -28.71 -7.52
C TYR A 747 -22.68 -30.13 -8.03
N ASN A 748 -22.18 -31.10 -7.27
CA ASN A 748 -22.42 -32.51 -7.54
C ASN A 748 -23.90 -32.86 -7.25
N GLY A 749 -24.43 -33.89 -7.90
CA GLY A 749 -25.81 -34.36 -7.66
C GLY A 749 -25.91 -35.51 -6.65
N ALA A 750 -24.83 -35.81 -5.93
CA ALA A 750 -24.74 -36.97 -5.07
C ALA A 750 -25.63 -36.82 -3.82
N ASN A 751 -26.03 -37.94 -3.20
CA ASN A 751 -26.77 -37.96 -1.93
C ASN A 751 -28.03 -37.06 -1.87
N ASP A 752 -28.79 -36.97 -2.96
CA ASP A 752 -29.95 -36.07 -3.09
C ASP A 752 -29.58 -34.57 -3.10
N GLY A 753 -28.35 -34.25 -3.51
CA GLY A 753 -27.82 -32.90 -3.66
C GLY A 753 -28.64 -32.05 -4.64
N LYS A 754 -29.07 -30.88 -4.17
CA LYS A 754 -29.97 -29.94 -4.85
C LYS A 754 -29.31 -28.58 -4.96
N GLY A 755 -29.78 -27.76 -5.91
CA GLY A 755 -29.39 -26.36 -5.95
C GLY A 755 -30.08 -25.53 -4.87
N ILE A 756 -31.30 -25.90 -4.48
CA ILE A 756 -31.98 -25.27 -3.35
C ILE A 756 -33.01 -26.22 -2.72
N SER A 757 -33.10 -26.18 -1.40
CA SER A 757 -34.23 -26.74 -0.65
C SER A 757 -34.82 -25.70 0.32
N VAL A 758 -36.12 -25.82 0.53
CA VAL A 758 -36.88 -25.02 1.49
C VAL A 758 -37.71 -25.98 2.32
N GLU A 759 -37.54 -25.96 3.63
CA GLU A 759 -38.27 -26.84 4.55
C GLU A 759 -39.80 -26.73 4.37
N ASP A 760 -40.47 -27.88 4.34
CA ASP A 760 -41.94 -28.02 4.21
C ASP A 760 -42.38 -29.17 5.13
N LEU A 761 -42.87 -28.83 6.33
CA LEU A 761 -43.25 -29.79 7.35
C LEU A 761 -44.73 -30.17 7.24
N GLU A 762 -45.08 -31.41 7.57
CA GLU A 762 -46.50 -31.83 7.60
C GLU A 762 -47.32 -31.05 8.65
N SER A 763 -46.65 -30.58 9.71
CA SER A 763 -47.19 -29.70 10.74
C SER A 763 -46.05 -29.03 11.50
N GLY A 764 -46.17 -27.74 11.77
CA GLY A 764 -45.11 -26.95 12.39
C GLY A 764 -45.04 -25.57 11.74
N ASP A 765 -44.12 -24.75 12.21
CA ASP A 765 -43.67 -23.57 11.46
C ASP A 765 -42.56 -24.06 10.51
N ASP A 766 -42.43 -23.46 9.32
CA ASP A 766 -41.41 -23.87 8.35
C ASP A 766 -41.05 -22.73 7.39
N SER A 767 -39.93 -22.88 6.69
CA SER A 767 -39.43 -21.87 5.75
C SER A 767 -40.29 -21.72 4.49
N ARG A 768 -41.13 -22.72 4.17
CA ARG A 768 -42.11 -22.60 3.08
C ARG A 768 -43.13 -21.52 3.37
N VAL A 769 -43.59 -21.35 4.61
CA VAL A 769 -44.46 -20.22 4.98
C VAL A 769 -43.80 -18.87 4.68
N ARG A 770 -42.48 -18.74 4.90
CA ARG A 770 -41.73 -17.52 4.54
C ARG A 770 -41.72 -17.29 3.03
N LEU A 771 -41.53 -18.34 2.23
CA LEU A 771 -41.62 -18.26 0.78
C LEU A 771 -43.01 -17.80 0.31
N GLU A 772 -44.08 -18.41 0.84
CA GLU A 772 -45.47 -18.10 0.46
C GLU A 772 -45.89 -16.68 0.87
N ASN A 773 -45.36 -16.16 1.99
CA ASN A 773 -45.57 -14.79 2.44
C ASN A 773 -44.72 -13.76 1.68
N GLY A 774 -43.70 -14.21 0.95
CA GLY A 774 -42.74 -13.34 0.27
C GLY A 774 -41.69 -12.75 1.21
N ASP A 775 -41.37 -13.43 2.31
CA ASP A 775 -40.23 -13.14 3.18
C ASP A 775 -38.97 -13.91 2.73
N LEU A 776 -39.14 -15.02 1.98
CA LEU A 776 -38.07 -15.74 1.28
C LEU A 776 -38.18 -15.51 -0.23
N LYS A 777 -37.10 -15.04 -0.89
CA LYS A 777 -37.09 -14.82 -2.34
C LYS A 777 -35.75 -15.11 -3.02
N MET A 778 -35.79 -15.98 -4.02
CA MET A 778 -34.75 -16.06 -5.06
C MET A 778 -35.18 -15.26 -6.30
N VAL A 779 -34.49 -14.17 -6.64
CA VAL A 779 -34.87 -13.25 -7.73
C VAL A 779 -33.74 -13.05 -8.74
N ASN A 780 -34.02 -13.28 -10.02
CA ASN A 780 -33.08 -13.01 -11.11
C ASN A 780 -31.71 -13.70 -10.98
N ASN A 781 -31.63 -14.81 -10.25
CA ASN A 781 -30.38 -15.55 -10.11
C ASN A 781 -30.11 -16.45 -11.32
N LEU A 782 -28.84 -16.76 -11.54
CA LEU A 782 -28.36 -17.62 -12.60
C LEU A 782 -27.84 -18.94 -12.00
N TRP A 783 -28.36 -20.04 -12.53
CA TRP A 783 -28.07 -21.39 -12.06
C TRP A 783 -27.40 -22.19 -13.16
N TRP A 784 -26.31 -22.89 -12.86
CA TRP A 784 -25.60 -23.67 -13.86
C TRP A 784 -24.83 -24.89 -13.31
N GLN A 785 -24.64 -25.89 -14.15
CA GLN A 785 -23.74 -27.02 -13.94
C GLN A 785 -23.97 -27.78 -12.62
N PHE A 786 -25.15 -28.39 -12.52
CA PHE A 786 -25.53 -29.30 -11.44
C PHE A 786 -25.42 -30.76 -11.90
N GLY A 787 -24.85 -31.64 -11.07
CA GLY A 787 -24.65 -33.06 -11.39
C GLY A 787 -25.96 -33.83 -11.65
N ASN A 788 -27.07 -33.41 -11.03
CA ASN A 788 -28.40 -33.97 -11.29
C ASN A 788 -29.07 -33.44 -12.57
N GLY A 789 -28.46 -32.43 -13.22
CA GLY A 789 -28.90 -31.85 -14.48
C GLY A 789 -29.20 -30.35 -14.39
N ASN A 790 -29.20 -29.69 -15.55
CA ASN A 790 -29.47 -28.25 -15.68
C ASN A 790 -30.93 -28.00 -16.09
N THR A 791 -31.88 -28.56 -15.34
CA THR A 791 -33.32 -28.27 -15.46
C THR A 791 -33.84 -27.71 -14.16
N ILE A 792 -34.99 -27.03 -14.19
CA ILE A 792 -35.55 -26.41 -12.99
C ILE A 792 -35.89 -27.47 -11.92
N GLU A 793 -36.36 -28.64 -12.36
CA GLU A 793 -36.70 -29.76 -11.49
C GLU A 793 -35.46 -30.45 -10.90
N ALA A 794 -34.31 -30.39 -11.57
CA ALA A 794 -33.06 -30.93 -11.06
C ALA A 794 -32.41 -29.99 -10.03
N ILE A 795 -32.56 -28.68 -10.22
CA ILE A 795 -32.06 -27.65 -9.31
C ILE A 795 -32.96 -27.52 -8.07
N ALA A 796 -34.28 -27.51 -8.27
CA ALA A 796 -35.30 -27.36 -7.24
C ALA A 796 -36.38 -28.45 -7.39
N PRO A 797 -36.19 -29.65 -6.81
CA PRO A 797 -37.14 -30.75 -6.95
C PRO A 797 -38.52 -30.49 -6.29
N GLN A 798 -38.58 -29.57 -5.34
CA GLN A 798 -39.82 -29.14 -4.71
C GLN A 798 -40.59 -28.23 -5.67
N SER A 799 -41.79 -28.64 -6.09
CA SER A 799 -42.55 -27.93 -7.14
C SER A 799 -42.86 -26.47 -6.79
N PHE A 800 -43.14 -26.18 -5.52
CA PHE A 800 -43.39 -24.80 -5.08
C PHE A 800 -42.13 -23.92 -5.15
N VAL A 801 -40.94 -24.47 -4.93
CA VAL A 801 -39.66 -23.78 -5.10
C VAL A 801 -39.37 -23.57 -6.59
N ALA A 802 -39.56 -24.60 -7.43
CA ALA A 802 -39.42 -24.49 -8.88
C ALA A 802 -40.34 -23.42 -9.47
N ASP A 803 -41.61 -23.41 -9.08
CA ASP A 803 -42.60 -22.39 -9.50
C ASP A 803 -42.16 -20.99 -9.07
N HIS A 804 -41.64 -20.84 -7.85
CA HIS A 804 -41.09 -19.57 -7.35
C HIS A 804 -39.90 -19.10 -8.21
N LEU A 805 -38.94 -19.98 -8.49
CA LEU A 805 -37.77 -19.64 -9.30
C LEU A 805 -38.18 -19.13 -10.70
N VAL A 806 -39.13 -19.83 -11.35
CA VAL A 806 -39.67 -19.44 -12.66
C VAL A 806 -40.41 -18.10 -12.58
N ALA A 807 -41.25 -17.90 -11.57
CA ALA A 807 -42.02 -16.67 -11.39
C ALA A 807 -41.13 -15.44 -11.12
N ASN A 808 -39.95 -15.65 -10.53
CA ASN A 808 -39.03 -14.59 -10.12
C ASN A 808 -37.81 -14.44 -11.05
N SER A 809 -37.97 -14.82 -12.32
CA SER A 809 -37.00 -14.54 -13.39
C SER A 809 -35.62 -15.17 -13.19
N ASN A 810 -35.53 -16.28 -12.44
CA ASN A 810 -34.29 -17.05 -12.36
C ASN A 810 -34.03 -17.74 -13.71
N THR A 811 -32.75 -17.85 -14.09
CA THR A 811 -32.35 -18.39 -15.39
C THR A 811 -31.37 -19.54 -15.24
N ILE A 812 -31.52 -20.58 -16.06
CA ILE A 812 -30.56 -21.67 -16.13
C ILE A 812 -29.71 -21.49 -17.39
N ALA A 813 -28.47 -21.02 -17.22
CA ALA A 813 -27.57 -20.70 -18.33
C ALA A 813 -26.12 -20.69 -17.88
N ASN A 814 -25.18 -21.05 -18.76
CA ASN A 814 -23.76 -21.00 -18.44
C ASN A 814 -23.30 -19.55 -18.22
N PRO A 815 -22.79 -19.16 -17.04
CA PRO A 815 -22.29 -17.80 -16.81
C PRO A 815 -21.03 -17.46 -17.62
N LEU A 816 -20.36 -18.47 -18.19
CA LEU A 816 -19.10 -18.35 -18.93
C LEU A 816 -18.02 -17.67 -18.07
N LEU A 817 -17.79 -18.20 -16.87
CA LEU A 817 -16.72 -17.72 -15.99
C LEU A 817 -15.36 -17.86 -16.70
N GLY A 818 -14.44 -16.92 -16.45
CA GLY A 818 -13.09 -16.92 -17.04
C GLY A 818 -12.29 -18.18 -16.73
N GLY A 819 -12.51 -18.77 -15.55
CA GLY A 819 -11.94 -20.04 -15.13
C GLY A 819 -12.39 -20.45 -13.74
N VAL A 820 -12.56 -21.75 -13.51
CA VAL A 820 -12.81 -22.30 -12.17
C VAL A 820 -11.68 -23.25 -11.85
N SER A 821 -10.85 -22.88 -10.87
CA SER A 821 -9.76 -23.71 -10.36
C SER A 821 -9.73 -23.64 -8.85
N ARG A 822 -9.46 -24.79 -8.23
CA ARG A 822 -9.27 -24.92 -6.77
C ARG A 822 -7.80 -25.17 -6.40
N VAL A 823 -6.94 -25.26 -7.42
CA VAL A 823 -5.50 -25.43 -7.25
C VAL A 823 -4.79 -24.12 -7.56
N ALA A 824 -3.65 -23.92 -6.91
CA ALA A 824 -2.74 -22.78 -7.08
C ALA A 824 -2.04 -22.81 -8.45
N ASN A 825 -2.80 -22.60 -9.53
CA ASN A 825 -2.30 -22.65 -10.91
C ASN A 825 -2.66 -21.41 -11.74
N GLY A 826 -3.12 -20.33 -11.09
CA GLY A 826 -3.64 -19.13 -11.75
C GLY A 826 -4.89 -19.38 -12.60
N GLY A 827 -5.60 -20.50 -12.38
CA GLY A 827 -6.74 -20.90 -13.19
C GLY A 827 -8.10 -20.43 -12.68
N LEU A 828 -8.16 -19.77 -11.52
CA LEU A 828 -9.39 -19.21 -10.98
C LEU A 828 -9.61 -17.80 -11.52
N ASP A 829 -10.68 -17.62 -12.28
CA ASP A 829 -11.19 -16.33 -12.72
C ASP A 829 -12.73 -16.38 -12.66
N PRO A 830 -13.31 -15.97 -11.51
CA PRO A 830 -14.75 -16.04 -11.29
C PRO A 830 -15.53 -14.93 -12.00
N ARG A 831 -14.89 -14.10 -12.84
CA ARG A 831 -15.59 -13.09 -13.64
C ARG A 831 -16.41 -13.78 -14.74
N PRO A 832 -17.70 -13.44 -14.88
CA PRO A 832 -18.47 -13.85 -16.05
C PRO A 832 -17.92 -13.18 -17.32
N SER A 833 -18.08 -13.84 -18.47
CA SER A 833 -17.77 -13.25 -19.78
C SER A 833 -18.57 -11.97 -20.01
N SER A 834 -17.94 -10.94 -20.57
CA SER A 834 -18.60 -9.67 -20.96
C SER A 834 -19.69 -9.81 -22.03
N SER A 835 -19.77 -10.97 -22.68
CA SER A 835 -20.84 -11.32 -23.62
C SER A 835 -21.77 -12.43 -23.09
N GLY A 836 -21.52 -12.89 -21.87
CA GLY A 836 -22.23 -13.99 -21.24
C GLY A 836 -23.60 -13.57 -20.67
N PRO A 837 -24.45 -14.55 -20.32
CA PRO A 837 -25.79 -14.29 -19.78
C PRO A 837 -25.79 -13.61 -18.41
N ALA A 838 -24.64 -13.57 -17.72
CA ALA A 838 -24.46 -12.83 -16.47
C ALA A 838 -24.01 -11.37 -16.69
N ALA A 839 -23.59 -10.96 -17.90
CA ALA A 839 -23.00 -9.64 -18.10
C ALA A 839 -24.00 -8.46 -18.06
N MET A 840 -25.29 -8.75 -18.19
CA MET A 840 -26.37 -7.77 -18.22
C MET A 840 -27.65 -8.33 -17.59
N GLY A 841 -28.64 -7.48 -17.39
CA GLY A 841 -30.00 -7.88 -17.00
C GLY A 841 -30.19 -8.06 -15.50
N ALA A 842 -29.28 -7.52 -14.69
CA ALA A 842 -29.49 -7.41 -13.25
C ALA A 842 -30.74 -6.59 -12.91
N PHE A 843 -31.44 -7.00 -11.85
CA PHE A 843 -32.60 -6.33 -11.32
C PHE A 843 -32.15 -5.18 -10.41
N PRO A 844 -32.59 -3.93 -10.64
CA PRO A 844 -32.18 -2.82 -9.80
C PRO A 844 -32.81 -2.91 -8.42
N LEU A 845 -32.01 -2.66 -7.38
CA LEU A 845 -32.44 -2.55 -5.99
C LEU A 845 -32.63 -1.07 -5.63
N GLN A 846 -33.72 -0.76 -4.94
CA GLN A 846 -34.08 0.63 -4.63
C GLN A 846 -33.44 1.17 -3.35
N ASP A 847 -32.86 0.30 -2.54
CA ASP A 847 -32.20 0.68 -1.29
C ASP A 847 -30.79 1.22 -1.56
N THR A 848 -30.43 2.34 -0.94
CA THR A 848 -29.16 3.04 -1.17
C THR A 848 -27.94 2.26 -0.67
N PHE A 849 -28.14 1.23 0.16
CA PHE A 849 -27.05 0.33 0.53
C PHE A 849 -26.50 -0.40 -0.70
N PHE A 850 -27.35 -0.83 -1.63
CA PHE A 850 -26.92 -1.63 -2.77
C PHE A 850 -26.43 -0.77 -3.94
N MET A 851 -25.32 -1.20 -4.54
CA MET A 851 -24.84 -0.71 -5.82
C MET A 851 -25.68 -1.33 -6.94
N ASN A 852 -26.19 -0.50 -7.84
CA ASN A 852 -27.00 -0.95 -8.96
C ASN A 852 -26.11 -1.30 -10.14
N GLU A 853 -25.60 -2.52 -10.14
CA GLU A 853 -24.78 -3.04 -11.23
C GLU A 853 -25.62 -3.66 -12.34
N PRO A 854 -25.16 -3.63 -13.60
CA PRO A 854 -25.91 -4.21 -14.72
C PRO A 854 -25.78 -5.73 -14.80
N TYR A 855 -24.81 -6.33 -14.13
CA TYR A 855 -24.42 -7.74 -14.24
C TYR A 855 -24.87 -8.57 -13.02
N ARG A 856 -24.83 -9.91 -13.16
CA ARG A 856 -25.12 -10.86 -12.08
C ARG A 856 -23.82 -11.48 -11.57
N GLY A 857 -23.79 -11.79 -10.27
CA GLY A 857 -22.61 -12.30 -9.56
C GLY A 857 -21.72 -11.20 -8.99
N ALA A 858 -20.74 -11.60 -8.19
CA ALA A 858 -19.90 -10.73 -7.38
C ALA A 858 -18.85 -9.92 -8.17
N PHE A 859 -18.67 -10.23 -9.45
CA PHE A 859 -17.56 -9.71 -10.24
C PHE A 859 -18.05 -9.07 -11.53
N GLU A 860 -17.60 -7.84 -11.77
CA GLU A 860 -17.89 -7.13 -13.01
C GLU A 860 -17.18 -7.79 -14.21
N PRO A 861 -17.90 -8.09 -15.30
CA PRO A 861 -17.28 -8.60 -16.52
C PRO A 861 -16.25 -7.62 -17.09
N GLY A 862 -15.01 -8.08 -17.27
CA GLY A 862 -13.95 -7.32 -17.94
C GLY A 862 -13.18 -6.34 -17.04
N SER A 863 -13.58 -6.16 -15.79
CA SER A 863 -12.87 -5.36 -14.79
C SER A 863 -11.83 -6.18 -14.01
N PRO A 864 -10.85 -5.54 -13.35
CA PRO A 864 -9.94 -6.23 -12.44
C PRO A 864 -10.69 -7.01 -11.34
N LEU A 865 -10.14 -8.15 -10.91
CA LEU A 865 -10.67 -8.90 -9.78
C LEU A 865 -10.45 -8.09 -8.49
N TRP A 866 -11.51 -7.68 -7.81
CA TRP A 866 -11.41 -6.94 -6.53
C TRP A 866 -10.79 -7.77 -5.40
N ILE A 867 -10.74 -9.10 -5.56
CA ILE A 867 -10.05 -10.03 -4.66
C ILE A 867 -8.53 -10.12 -4.92
N ALA A 868 -8.01 -9.53 -5.99
CA ALA A 868 -6.59 -9.61 -6.30
C ALA A 868 -5.75 -8.70 -5.38
N GLY A 869 -4.53 -9.13 -5.06
CA GLY A 869 -3.54 -8.36 -4.31
C GLY A 869 -3.57 -8.56 -2.79
N TRP A 870 -4.75 -8.71 -2.18
CA TRP A 870 -4.89 -8.69 -0.72
C TRP A 870 -5.39 -10.01 -0.10
N THR A 871 -5.96 -10.90 -0.91
CA THR A 871 -6.48 -12.20 -0.46
C THR A 871 -5.42 -13.30 -0.45
N ALA A 872 -5.60 -14.32 0.40
CA ALA A 872 -4.86 -15.57 0.38
C ALA A 872 -5.04 -16.29 -0.96
N LEU A 873 -6.24 -16.24 -1.57
CA LEU A 873 -6.43 -16.73 -2.95
C LEU A 873 -5.45 -16.09 -3.95
N SER A 874 -5.21 -14.78 -3.83
CA SER A 874 -4.25 -14.06 -4.66
C SER A 874 -2.81 -14.43 -4.32
N GLN A 875 -2.45 -14.41 -3.03
CA GLN A 875 -1.08 -14.68 -2.55
C GLN A 875 -0.64 -16.12 -2.86
N ASN A 876 -1.57 -17.07 -2.73
CA ASN A 876 -1.32 -18.49 -2.97
C ASN A 876 -1.49 -18.88 -4.45
N GLY A 877 -1.57 -17.90 -5.36
CA GLY A 877 -1.50 -18.14 -6.80
C GLY A 877 -2.72 -18.86 -7.39
N HIS A 878 -3.90 -18.73 -6.79
CA HIS A 878 -5.13 -19.27 -7.38
C HIS A 878 -5.62 -18.44 -8.56
N LEU A 879 -5.47 -17.10 -8.49
CA LEU A 879 -6.08 -16.15 -9.42
C LEU A 879 -5.30 -16.01 -10.75
N GLY A 880 -6.05 -15.91 -11.86
CA GLY A 880 -5.50 -15.65 -13.20
C GLY A 880 -5.45 -14.17 -13.56
N PHE A 881 -4.38 -13.73 -14.25
CA PHE A 881 -4.26 -12.37 -14.78
C PHE A 881 -4.78 -12.33 -16.23
N PHE A 882 -5.98 -11.77 -16.47
CA PHE A 882 -6.44 -11.48 -17.84
C PHE A 882 -7.06 -10.08 -17.95
N THR A 883 -6.51 -9.27 -18.86
CA THR A 883 -7.12 -8.08 -19.47
C THR A 883 -7.65 -8.47 -20.86
N THR A 884 -8.96 -8.36 -21.11
CA THR A 884 -9.58 -8.75 -22.38
C THR A 884 -9.39 -7.70 -23.49
N VAL A 885 -9.01 -8.12 -24.70
CA VAL A 885 -9.38 -7.45 -25.97
C VAL A 885 -9.91 -8.52 -26.95
N PRO A 886 -11.01 -8.29 -27.69
CA PRO A 886 -11.60 -9.31 -28.57
C PRO A 886 -10.90 -9.44 -29.93
N GLY A 887 -10.50 -10.67 -30.26
CA GLY A 887 -10.33 -11.15 -31.64
C GLY A 887 -8.90 -11.30 -32.14
N ASP A 888 -8.37 -12.54 -32.20
CA ASP A 888 -7.63 -13.07 -33.36
C ASP A 888 -7.22 -14.55 -33.20
N ARG A 889 -6.83 -15.18 -34.30
CA ARG A 889 -6.44 -16.61 -34.42
C ARG A 889 -5.06 -16.89 -33.81
N LEU A 890 -4.87 -18.07 -33.20
CA LEU A 890 -3.59 -18.47 -32.59
C LEU A 890 -2.66 -19.20 -33.59
N LEU A 891 -1.37 -18.86 -33.59
CA LEU A 891 -0.25 -19.60 -34.19
C LEU A 891 0.72 -19.97 -33.04
N GLY A 892 0.93 -21.26 -32.78
CA GLY A 892 1.94 -21.74 -31.80
C GLY A 892 3.30 -21.97 -32.47
N HIS A 893 4.41 -21.57 -31.83
CA HIS A 893 5.77 -21.69 -32.35
C HIS A 893 6.64 -22.57 -31.42
N ILE A 894 7.08 -23.74 -31.87
CA ILE A 894 8.05 -24.59 -31.15
C ILE A 894 9.39 -24.56 -31.91
N THR A 895 10.44 -23.91 -31.39
CA THR A 895 11.74 -23.80 -32.10
C THR A 895 12.86 -24.64 -31.45
N ARG A 896 13.72 -25.27 -32.26
CA ARG A 896 14.87 -26.10 -31.81
C ARG A 896 16.14 -25.25 -31.58
N PRO A 897 16.88 -25.43 -30.47
CA PRO A 897 18.20 -24.79 -30.33
C PRO A 897 19.38 -25.57 -30.97
N ASP A 898 19.35 -26.90 -31.04
CA ASP A 898 20.62 -27.66 -31.23
C ASP A 898 20.45 -29.16 -31.63
N GLY A 899 19.59 -29.48 -32.59
CA GLY A 899 19.74 -30.69 -33.45
C GLY A 899 19.84 -32.10 -32.82
N GLY A 900 19.62 -32.30 -31.51
CA GLY A 900 19.97 -33.57 -30.83
C GLY A 900 18.95 -34.18 -29.86
N PHE A 901 17.68 -33.76 -29.86
CA PHE A 901 16.67 -34.22 -28.90
C PHE A 901 15.49 -34.97 -29.52
N ARG A 902 14.91 -35.91 -28.77
CA ARG A 902 13.58 -36.47 -29.08
C ARG A 902 12.53 -35.58 -28.39
N THR A 903 11.70 -34.91 -29.18
CA THR A 903 10.53 -34.16 -28.66
C THR A 903 9.32 -35.09 -28.64
N GLU A 904 8.57 -35.02 -27.56
CA GLU A 904 7.33 -35.74 -27.34
C GLU A 904 6.21 -34.72 -27.26
N LEU A 905 5.24 -34.82 -28.15
CA LEU A 905 4.01 -34.04 -28.10
C LEU A 905 2.96 -34.88 -27.38
N ARG A 906 2.31 -34.26 -26.41
CA ARG A 906 1.23 -34.83 -25.63
C ARG A 906 0.02 -33.95 -25.78
N MET A 907 -1.07 -34.52 -26.26
CA MET A 907 -2.28 -33.77 -26.55
C MET A 907 -3.41 -34.29 -25.67
N LEU A 908 -4.03 -33.38 -24.93
CA LEU A 908 -5.19 -33.63 -24.10
C LEU A 908 -6.37 -32.85 -24.68
N ASN A 909 -7.37 -33.58 -25.17
CA ASN A 909 -8.64 -32.99 -25.57
C ASN A 909 -9.57 -32.91 -24.35
N GLN A 910 -9.82 -31.70 -23.86
CA GLN A 910 -10.71 -31.48 -22.70
C GLN A 910 -12.19 -31.36 -23.10
N GLY A 911 -12.51 -31.51 -24.39
CA GLY A 911 -13.87 -31.57 -24.89
C GLY A 911 -14.42 -32.99 -24.94
N GLN A 912 -15.74 -33.14 -24.71
CA GLN A 912 -16.45 -34.43 -24.72
C GLN A 912 -16.54 -35.13 -26.10
N SER A 913 -16.06 -34.50 -27.18
CA SER A 913 -16.10 -35.04 -28.56
C SER A 913 -14.70 -35.08 -29.18
N ALA A 914 -14.44 -36.08 -30.04
CA ALA A 914 -13.14 -36.22 -30.70
C ALA A 914 -12.75 -34.97 -31.51
N ALA A 915 -11.54 -34.47 -31.29
CA ALA A 915 -10.97 -33.32 -31.97
C ALA A 915 -10.06 -33.79 -33.11
N GLN A 916 -10.20 -33.15 -34.27
CA GLN A 916 -9.29 -33.34 -35.40
C GLN A 916 -8.18 -32.30 -35.29
N VAL A 917 -6.94 -32.77 -35.13
CA VAL A 917 -5.75 -31.94 -34.96
C VAL A 917 -4.85 -32.10 -36.18
N THR A 918 -4.52 -30.99 -36.82
CA THR A 918 -3.58 -30.90 -37.94
C THR A 918 -2.26 -30.29 -37.47
N LEU A 919 -1.17 -30.99 -37.74
CA LEU A 919 0.21 -30.55 -37.51
C LEU A 919 0.86 -30.19 -38.85
N GLN A 920 1.34 -28.96 -38.98
CA GLN A 920 1.97 -28.43 -40.18
C GLN A 920 3.43 -28.07 -39.87
N PRO A 921 4.41 -28.94 -40.19
CA PRO A 921 5.82 -28.72 -39.89
C PRO A 921 6.46 -27.80 -40.93
N TYR A 922 7.52 -27.09 -40.54
CA TYR A 922 8.33 -26.28 -41.44
C TYR A 922 9.83 -26.55 -41.23
N LEU A 923 10.62 -26.49 -42.29
CA LEU A 923 12.08 -26.63 -42.23
C LEU A 923 12.77 -25.34 -41.79
N ALA A 924 14.07 -25.40 -41.51
CA ALA A 924 14.89 -24.24 -41.13
C ALA A 924 14.90 -23.09 -42.14
N ASP A 925 14.62 -23.37 -43.41
CA ASP A 925 14.49 -22.36 -44.47
C ASP A 925 13.06 -21.79 -44.60
N GLY A 926 12.14 -22.19 -43.72
CA GLY A 926 10.75 -21.75 -43.71
C GLY A 926 9.85 -22.49 -44.70
N SER A 927 10.35 -23.51 -45.41
CA SER A 927 9.49 -24.31 -46.30
C SER A 927 8.60 -25.28 -45.53
N ALA A 928 7.32 -25.34 -45.90
CA ALA A 928 6.33 -26.22 -45.28
C ALA A 928 6.54 -27.68 -45.70
N MET A 929 6.56 -28.60 -44.74
CA MET A 929 6.47 -30.04 -44.97
C MET A 929 5.01 -30.48 -45.19
N ALA A 930 4.75 -31.76 -45.46
CA ALA A 930 3.37 -32.24 -45.58
C ALA A 930 2.64 -32.20 -44.22
N PRO A 931 1.42 -31.64 -44.13
CA PRO A 931 0.65 -31.64 -42.90
C PRO A 931 0.18 -33.05 -42.54
N MET A 932 0.13 -33.34 -41.24
CA MET A 932 -0.43 -34.57 -40.70
C MET A 932 -1.70 -34.23 -39.92
N THR A 933 -2.75 -35.04 -40.09
CA THR A 933 -4.00 -34.89 -39.32
C THR A 933 -4.24 -36.14 -38.50
N MET A 934 -4.64 -35.96 -37.24
CA MET A 934 -4.96 -37.04 -36.30
C MET A 934 -6.23 -36.73 -35.53
N ASP A 935 -6.93 -37.79 -35.12
CA ASP A 935 -8.11 -37.68 -34.27
C ASP A 935 -7.70 -37.92 -32.81
N VAL A 936 -7.94 -36.94 -31.95
CA VAL A 936 -7.73 -37.02 -30.49
C VAL A 936 -9.09 -37.26 -29.84
N PRO A 937 -9.37 -38.46 -29.31
CA PRO A 937 -10.63 -38.76 -28.63
C PRO A 937 -10.89 -37.80 -27.46
N GLY A 938 -12.16 -37.53 -27.14
CA GLY A 938 -12.52 -36.67 -26.01
C GLY A 938 -12.14 -37.30 -24.67
N ASP A 939 -11.70 -36.47 -23.72
CA ASP A 939 -11.24 -36.87 -22.38
C ASP A 939 -10.04 -37.85 -22.37
N ASP A 940 -9.32 -37.98 -23.49
CA ASP A 940 -8.25 -38.96 -23.67
C ASP A 940 -6.90 -38.30 -23.99
N TYR A 941 -5.82 -39.00 -23.62
CA TYR A 941 -4.45 -38.52 -23.75
C TYR A 941 -3.78 -39.20 -24.96
N SER A 942 -3.44 -38.42 -25.98
CA SER A 942 -2.71 -38.93 -27.14
C SER A 942 -1.25 -38.48 -27.14
N ARG A 943 -0.34 -39.44 -27.29
CA ARG A 943 1.11 -39.21 -27.25
C ARG A 943 1.71 -39.44 -28.63
N VAL A 944 2.47 -38.46 -29.11
CA VAL A 944 3.07 -38.48 -30.44
C VAL A 944 4.56 -38.10 -30.36
N LEU A 945 5.44 -39.01 -30.79
CA LEU A 945 6.88 -38.77 -30.81
C LEU A 945 7.29 -38.11 -32.12
N THR A 946 7.89 -36.91 -32.06
CA THR A 946 8.21 -36.12 -33.26
C THR A 946 9.31 -36.75 -34.12
N SER A 947 10.21 -37.54 -33.51
CA SER A 947 11.25 -38.29 -34.23
C SER A 947 10.69 -39.36 -35.17
N ASP A 948 9.50 -39.85 -34.85
CA ASP A 948 8.86 -40.95 -35.58
C ASP A 948 8.01 -40.42 -36.75
N LEU A 949 7.76 -39.10 -36.76
CA LEU A 949 6.92 -38.41 -37.74
C LEU A 949 7.69 -37.77 -38.90
N PHE A 950 8.89 -37.22 -38.65
CA PHE A 950 9.58 -36.34 -39.61
C PHE A 950 10.92 -36.90 -40.13
N GLY A 951 11.31 -38.11 -39.71
CA GLY A 951 12.66 -38.63 -39.96
C GLY A 951 13.73 -37.76 -39.26
N ASN A 952 15.01 -38.04 -39.50
CA ASN A 952 16.12 -37.28 -38.89
C ASN A 952 16.26 -35.83 -39.41
N GLU A 953 15.26 -35.29 -40.11
CA GLU A 953 15.32 -33.96 -40.70
C GLU A 953 15.03 -32.86 -39.66
N PRO A 954 15.79 -31.74 -39.69
CA PRO A 954 15.61 -30.64 -38.76
C PRO A 954 14.40 -29.78 -39.13
N VAL A 955 13.33 -29.92 -38.35
CA VAL A 955 12.12 -29.06 -38.40
C VAL A 955 12.36 -27.82 -37.54
N SER A 956 12.08 -26.63 -38.07
CA SER A 956 12.23 -25.36 -37.36
C SER A 956 11.05 -25.07 -36.43
N HIS A 957 9.82 -25.32 -36.88
CA HIS A 957 8.61 -25.20 -36.08
C HIS A 957 7.47 -26.07 -36.62
N ILE A 958 6.44 -26.27 -35.81
CA ILE A 958 5.23 -27.01 -36.16
C ILE A 958 4.03 -26.14 -35.79
N GLU A 959 3.21 -25.80 -36.77
CA GLU A 959 1.92 -25.16 -36.54
C GLU A 959 0.89 -26.23 -36.17
N VAL A 960 0.11 -25.99 -35.12
CA VAL A 960 -0.95 -26.89 -34.67
C VAL A 960 -2.29 -26.21 -34.86
N THR A 961 -3.20 -26.87 -35.57
CA THR A 961 -4.58 -26.42 -35.74
C THR A 961 -5.53 -27.50 -35.25
N ALA A 962 -6.44 -27.16 -34.35
CA ALA A 962 -7.48 -28.06 -33.90
C ALA A 962 -8.86 -27.49 -34.24
N ASN A 963 -9.82 -28.39 -34.52
CA ASN A 963 -11.20 -28.00 -34.78
C ASN A 963 -12.03 -27.75 -33.50
N ASN A 964 -11.48 -28.04 -32.32
CA ASN A 964 -12.03 -27.84 -30.97
C ASN A 964 -10.88 -27.59 -29.97
N ASP A 965 -11.20 -27.33 -28.69
CA ASP A 965 -10.21 -27.03 -27.64
C ASP A 965 -9.34 -28.25 -27.29
N VAL A 966 -8.05 -28.19 -27.64
CA VAL A 966 -7.07 -29.23 -27.34
C VAL A 966 -5.85 -28.58 -26.69
N ILE A 967 -5.48 -29.08 -25.51
CA ILE A 967 -4.25 -28.71 -24.82
C ILE A 967 -3.10 -29.52 -25.41
N VAL A 968 -1.99 -28.87 -25.75
CA VAL A 968 -0.83 -29.51 -26.40
C VAL A 968 0.42 -29.25 -25.57
N THR A 969 0.78 -30.21 -24.73
CA THR A 969 2.02 -30.19 -23.96
C THR A 969 3.18 -30.70 -24.81
N ALA A 970 4.31 -29.98 -24.83
CA ALA A 970 5.53 -30.43 -25.48
C ALA A 970 6.60 -30.73 -24.43
N SER A 971 7.06 -31.97 -24.39
CA SER A 971 8.12 -32.42 -23.50
C SER A 971 9.37 -32.75 -24.31
N TYR A 972 10.55 -32.36 -23.85
CA TYR A 972 11.80 -32.81 -24.47
C TYR A 972 12.62 -33.65 -23.49
N ARG A 973 13.24 -34.72 -23.99
CA ARG A 973 14.21 -35.53 -23.22
C ARG A 973 15.62 -35.31 -23.74
N VAL A 974 16.50 -34.92 -22.83
CA VAL A 974 17.95 -34.87 -23.03
C VAL A 974 18.49 -36.31 -22.94
N ASN A 975 19.20 -36.78 -23.96
CA ASN A 975 19.78 -38.12 -23.91
C ASN A 975 20.87 -38.18 -22.81
N GLY A 976 20.66 -39.00 -21.79
CA GLY A 976 21.71 -39.42 -20.84
C GLY A 976 21.68 -38.80 -19.44
N SER A 977 20.84 -37.79 -19.18
CA SER A 977 20.60 -37.26 -17.84
C SER A 977 19.14 -37.49 -17.48
N GLY A 978 18.85 -38.13 -16.35
CA GLY A 978 17.48 -38.44 -15.89
C GLY A 978 16.56 -37.24 -15.60
N ALA A 979 16.86 -36.05 -16.13
CA ALA A 979 16.08 -34.83 -16.00
C ALA A 979 15.23 -34.59 -17.27
N SER A 980 13.92 -34.41 -17.08
CA SER A 980 12.99 -33.89 -18.08
C SER A 980 12.59 -32.47 -17.70
N ALA A 981 12.56 -31.57 -18.67
CA ALA A 981 11.88 -30.28 -18.54
C ALA A 981 10.57 -30.36 -19.33
N GLU A 982 9.46 -29.96 -18.71
CA GLU A 982 8.13 -29.92 -19.33
C GLU A 982 7.77 -28.47 -19.65
N LEU A 983 7.45 -28.20 -20.92
CA LEU A 983 6.87 -26.94 -21.37
C LEU A 983 5.38 -27.21 -21.65
N ASN A 984 4.51 -26.61 -20.85
CA ASN A 984 3.07 -26.73 -21.01
C ASN A 984 2.57 -25.58 -21.89
N GLU A 985 2.22 -25.86 -23.14
CA GLU A 985 1.54 -24.92 -24.02
C GLU A 985 0.05 -25.28 -24.14
N SER A 986 -0.82 -24.27 -24.18
CA SER A 986 -2.24 -24.45 -24.43
C SER A 986 -2.63 -23.68 -25.68
N VAL A 987 -3.15 -24.38 -26.69
CA VAL A 987 -3.69 -23.73 -27.88
C VAL A 987 -5.15 -23.41 -27.61
N ARG A 988 -5.44 -22.19 -27.13
CA ARG A 988 -6.80 -21.64 -27.10
C ARG A 988 -6.94 -20.55 -28.13
N LYS A 989 -8.14 -20.42 -28.71
CA LYS A 989 -8.47 -19.32 -29.60
C LYS A 989 -8.18 -17.99 -28.89
N ALA A 990 -7.30 -17.17 -29.48
CA ALA A 990 -6.89 -15.82 -29.11
C ALA A 990 -6.04 -15.65 -27.83
N ASN A 991 -4.72 -15.37 -27.99
CA ASN A 991 -4.03 -14.14 -27.53
C ASN A 991 -2.48 -14.26 -27.54
N LEU A 992 -1.83 -13.09 -27.61
CA LEU A 992 -0.38 -12.79 -27.67
C LEU A 992 0.22 -12.64 -26.25
N PHE A 993 1.52 -12.97 -26.08
CA PHE A 993 2.25 -12.91 -24.79
C PHE A 993 3.08 -11.62 -24.60
N ARG A 994 3.19 -11.13 -23.35
CA ARG A 994 4.20 -10.18 -22.84
C ARG A 994 4.96 -10.83 -21.67
N ILE A 995 6.24 -10.49 -21.50
CA ILE A 995 7.09 -10.92 -20.38
C ILE A 995 7.63 -9.65 -19.69
N TYR A 996 7.58 -9.62 -18.35
CA TYR A 996 8.38 -8.73 -17.51
C TYR A 996 9.26 -9.57 -16.59
N GLN A 997 10.54 -9.21 -16.47
CA GLN A 997 11.28 -9.25 -15.21
C GLN A 997 12.51 -8.32 -15.31
N GLY A 998 12.95 -7.83 -14.16
CA GLY A 998 13.79 -6.65 -14.01
C GLY A 998 15.31 -6.91 -14.04
N GLU A 999 15.99 -5.85 -13.60
CA GLU A 999 17.43 -5.61 -13.47
C GLU A 999 18.18 -5.00 -14.66
N SER A 1000 19.07 -4.08 -14.26
CA SER A 1000 19.80 -3.04 -14.98
C SER A 1000 20.85 -3.55 -15.97
N ASP A 1001 21.21 -2.66 -16.92
CA ASP A 1001 22.24 -2.77 -17.97
C ASP A 1001 21.83 -3.51 -19.27
N LEU A 1002 21.10 -2.80 -20.14
CA LEU A 1002 20.75 -3.24 -21.50
C LEU A 1002 21.37 -2.31 -22.56
N VAL A 1003 22.24 -2.88 -23.41
CA VAL A 1003 22.75 -2.23 -24.64
C VAL A 1003 22.08 -2.88 -25.86
N PHE A 1004 21.50 -2.07 -26.75
CA PHE A 1004 20.78 -2.54 -27.95
C PHE A 1004 21.66 -2.43 -29.21
N ASP A 1005 21.99 -3.57 -29.83
CA ASP A 1005 22.93 -3.61 -30.96
C ASP A 1005 22.24 -3.52 -32.33
N GLY A 1006 20.92 -3.70 -32.41
CA GLY A 1006 20.21 -3.61 -33.69
C GLY A 1006 18.70 -3.46 -33.58
N LEU A 1007 18.09 -3.02 -34.67
CA LEU A 1007 16.67 -2.85 -34.86
C LEU A 1007 16.24 -3.53 -36.16
N ALA A 1008 15.35 -4.51 -36.07
CA ALA A 1008 14.66 -5.08 -37.23
C ALA A 1008 13.25 -4.49 -37.33
N LEU A 1009 12.89 -3.98 -38.50
CA LEU A 1009 11.61 -3.34 -38.78
C LEU A 1009 10.85 -4.13 -39.84
N VAL A 1010 9.55 -4.27 -39.66
CA VAL A 1010 8.63 -4.86 -40.64
C VAL A 1010 7.47 -3.90 -40.88
N ASN A 1011 7.32 -3.40 -42.10
CA ASN A 1011 6.17 -2.59 -42.45
C ASN A 1011 4.93 -3.49 -42.65
N ARG A 1012 3.88 -3.26 -41.89
CA ARG A 1012 2.58 -3.95 -41.96
C ARG A 1012 1.50 -3.11 -42.66
N GLY A 1013 1.80 -1.87 -43.01
CA GLY A 1013 0.93 -1.00 -43.80
C GLY A 1013 0.97 -1.27 -45.30
N ASP A 1014 -0.02 -0.73 -46.00
CA ASP A 1014 -0.22 -0.91 -47.44
C ASP A 1014 0.60 0.05 -48.31
N SER A 1015 1.30 1.02 -47.69
CA SER A 1015 2.18 2.00 -48.35
C SER A 1015 3.60 1.96 -47.77
N PRO A 1016 4.63 2.47 -48.47
CA PRO A 1016 5.99 2.55 -47.92
C PRO A 1016 6.04 3.35 -46.61
N ALA A 1017 6.67 2.79 -45.58
CA ALA A 1017 6.80 3.43 -44.26
C ALA A 1017 8.08 4.27 -44.16
N THR A 1018 7.96 5.47 -43.58
CA THR A 1018 9.10 6.22 -43.04
C THR A 1018 9.15 5.99 -41.54
N VAL A 1019 10.29 5.52 -41.03
CA VAL A 1019 10.47 5.25 -39.60
C VAL A 1019 11.51 6.20 -39.03
N THR A 1020 11.18 6.85 -37.92
CA THR A 1020 12.09 7.73 -37.18
C THR A 1020 12.36 7.12 -35.83
N VAL A 1021 13.64 7.08 -35.44
CA VAL A 1021 14.10 6.60 -34.13
C VAL A 1021 14.73 7.78 -33.41
N THR A 1022 14.19 8.13 -32.25
CA THR A 1022 14.67 9.23 -31.41
C THR A 1022 15.08 8.67 -30.06
N GLN A 1023 16.27 9.01 -29.60
CA GLN A 1023 16.72 8.76 -28.24
C GLN A 1023 16.57 10.02 -27.41
N TRP A 1024 15.95 9.87 -26.25
CA TRP A 1024 15.69 10.91 -25.27
C TRP A 1024 16.52 10.65 -24.02
N SER A 1025 17.02 11.71 -23.40
CA SER A 1025 17.57 11.62 -22.05
C SER A 1025 16.46 11.35 -21.05
N THR A 1026 16.82 10.89 -19.85
CA THR A 1026 15.90 10.68 -18.73
C THR A 1026 15.14 11.97 -18.36
N GLY A 1027 15.75 13.14 -18.60
CA GLY A 1027 15.13 14.47 -18.45
C GLY A 1027 14.35 14.97 -19.68
N GLY A 1028 13.99 14.10 -20.63
CA GLY A 1028 13.12 14.45 -21.77
C GLY A 1028 13.76 15.31 -22.86
N THR A 1029 15.09 15.41 -22.91
CA THR A 1029 15.80 16.13 -23.99
C THR A 1029 16.21 15.16 -25.10
N VAL A 1030 16.01 15.51 -26.38
CA VAL A 1030 16.44 14.66 -27.50
C VAL A 1030 17.97 14.59 -27.54
N LEU A 1031 18.52 13.39 -27.34
CA LEU A 1031 19.95 13.10 -27.42
C LEU A 1031 20.39 12.81 -28.86
N ALA A 1032 19.58 12.06 -29.61
CA ALA A 1032 19.83 11.76 -31.02
C ALA A 1032 18.53 11.43 -31.75
N THR A 1033 18.41 11.82 -33.02
CA THR A 1033 17.31 11.37 -33.90
C THR A 1033 17.88 10.88 -35.21
N THR A 1034 17.42 9.72 -35.66
CA THR A 1034 17.72 9.18 -36.97
C THR A 1034 16.44 8.84 -37.70
N THR A 1035 16.35 9.21 -38.97
CA THR A 1035 15.26 8.79 -39.85
C THR A 1035 15.78 7.69 -40.78
N LEU A 1036 15.12 6.55 -40.74
CA LEU A 1036 15.39 5.42 -41.62
C LEU A 1036 14.61 5.62 -42.92
N THR A 1037 15.16 6.46 -43.81
CA THR A 1037 14.61 6.63 -45.15
C THR A 1037 15.34 5.77 -46.17
N SER A 1038 14.72 4.66 -46.54
CA SER A 1038 14.69 4.19 -47.94
C SER A 1038 13.63 3.09 -48.09
N ASP A 1039 12.44 3.49 -48.53
CA ASP A 1039 11.33 2.67 -49.06
C ASP A 1039 11.19 1.25 -48.49
N LEU A 1040 10.81 1.12 -47.21
CA LEU A 1040 10.28 -0.14 -46.68
C LEU A 1040 8.88 -0.37 -47.28
N GLY A 1041 8.83 -1.06 -48.41
CA GLY A 1041 7.56 -1.42 -49.05
C GLY A 1041 6.68 -2.32 -48.15
N PRO A 1042 5.39 -2.47 -48.48
CA PRO A 1042 4.48 -3.32 -47.72
C PRO A 1042 5.03 -4.73 -47.49
N ASN A 1043 5.05 -5.19 -46.23
CA ASN A 1043 5.60 -6.47 -45.78
C ASN A 1043 7.11 -6.68 -45.99
N GLN A 1044 7.88 -5.65 -46.30
CA GLN A 1044 9.34 -5.76 -46.34
C GLN A 1044 9.94 -5.67 -44.93
N LYS A 1045 11.07 -6.38 -44.75
CA LYS A 1045 11.85 -6.38 -43.52
C LYS A 1045 13.17 -5.67 -43.75
N MET A 1046 13.55 -4.76 -42.86
CA MET A 1046 14.87 -4.14 -42.81
C MET A 1046 15.51 -4.47 -41.47
N LEU A 1047 16.80 -4.81 -41.49
CA LEU A 1047 17.61 -4.96 -40.29
C LEU A 1047 18.68 -3.88 -40.31
N GLN A 1048 18.72 -3.05 -39.27
CA GLN A 1048 19.68 -1.97 -39.13
C GLN A 1048 20.40 -2.06 -37.80
N VAL A 1049 21.72 -1.95 -37.84
CA VAL A 1049 22.58 -1.94 -36.65
C VAL A 1049 22.48 -0.55 -36.01
N LEU A 1050 22.06 -0.48 -34.74
CA LEU A 1050 21.84 0.79 -34.02
C LEU A 1050 23.13 1.35 -33.42
N GLY A 1051 24.15 0.50 -33.24
CA GLY A 1051 25.41 0.85 -32.57
C GLY A 1051 26.26 1.93 -33.24
N ASP A 1052 25.94 2.33 -34.47
CA ASP A 1052 26.61 3.44 -35.16
C ASP A 1052 25.88 4.80 -35.02
N VAL A 1053 24.72 4.85 -34.33
CA VAL A 1053 23.77 5.98 -34.42
C VAL A 1053 23.22 6.49 -33.09
N LEU A 1054 23.10 5.64 -32.06
CA LEU A 1054 22.57 6.03 -30.74
C LEU A 1054 23.70 6.07 -29.69
N MET A 1055 23.61 7.01 -28.73
CA MET A 1055 24.62 7.17 -27.69
C MET A 1055 24.36 6.19 -26.54
N ASP A 1056 25.41 5.61 -25.97
CA ASP A 1056 25.30 4.60 -24.90
C ASP A 1056 25.16 5.33 -23.55
N GLU A 1057 23.95 5.82 -23.26
CA GLU A 1057 23.61 6.58 -22.05
C GLU A 1057 22.61 5.76 -21.19
N PRO A 1058 23.02 5.30 -19.98
CA PRO A 1058 22.15 4.53 -19.08
C PRO A 1058 20.87 5.30 -18.72
N GLY A 1059 19.72 4.63 -18.82
CA GLY A 1059 18.42 5.22 -18.48
C GLY A 1059 17.77 6.09 -19.56
N SER A 1060 18.39 6.21 -20.74
CA SER A 1060 17.80 6.90 -21.89
C SER A 1060 16.59 6.15 -22.49
N VAL A 1061 15.63 6.88 -23.06
CA VAL A 1061 14.41 6.33 -23.67
C VAL A 1061 14.54 6.33 -25.18
N ILE A 1062 14.29 5.18 -25.84
CA ILE A 1062 14.24 5.09 -27.30
C ILE A 1062 12.79 5.11 -27.77
N GLU A 1063 12.45 6.14 -28.53
CA GLU A 1063 11.18 6.30 -29.20
C GLU A 1063 11.30 5.91 -30.68
N VAL A 1064 10.37 5.10 -31.17
CA VAL A 1064 10.27 4.73 -32.59
C VAL A 1064 8.91 5.16 -33.11
N ARG A 1065 8.90 5.97 -34.16
CA ARG A 1065 7.68 6.43 -34.84
C ARG A 1065 7.66 5.95 -36.29
N SER A 1066 6.50 5.54 -36.78
CA SER A 1066 6.33 5.08 -38.16
C SER A 1066 5.15 5.78 -38.82
N SER A 1067 5.27 6.12 -40.10
CA SER A 1067 4.18 6.70 -40.88
C SER A 1067 3.11 5.68 -41.29
N GLU A 1068 3.37 4.38 -41.11
CA GLU A 1068 2.48 3.26 -41.44
C GLU A 1068 2.60 2.16 -40.36
N PRO A 1069 1.56 1.35 -40.12
CA PRO A 1069 1.58 0.30 -39.09
C PRO A 1069 2.81 -0.59 -39.27
N SER A 1070 3.67 -0.72 -38.25
CA SER A 1070 4.94 -1.43 -38.37
C SER A 1070 5.29 -2.19 -37.09
N GLU A 1071 6.05 -3.27 -37.23
CA GLU A 1071 6.62 -4.01 -36.11
C GLU A 1071 8.11 -3.69 -36.00
N ALA A 1072 8.56 -3.35 -34.79
CA ALA A 1072 9.96 -3.14 -34.46
C ALA A 1072 10.45 -4.24 -33.52
N VAL A 1073 11.62 -4.80 -33.80
CA VAL A 1073 12.28 -5.81 -32.97
C VAL A 1073 13.66 -5.33 -32.62
N PHE A 1074 13.89 -5.10 -31.34
CA PHE A 1074 15.22 -4.77 -30.83
C PHE A 1074 16.03 -6.05 -30.64
N LEU A 1075 17.25 -6.05 -31.14
CA LEU A 1075 18.20 -7.16 -31.07
C LEU A 1075 19.31 -6.81 -30.09
N ARG A 1076 19.54 -7.72 -29.13
CA ARG A 1076 20.65 -7.65 -28.17
C ARG A 1076 21.87 -8.40 -28.68
N GLY A 1077 23.07 -7.86 -28.51
CA GLY A 1077 24.30 -8.65 -28.51
C GLY A 1077 24.79 -8.91 -27.08
N THR A 1078 25.29 -10.11 -26.84
CA THR A 1078 25.89 -10.51 -25.56
C THR A 1078 27.28 -9.89 -25.41
N PRO A 1079 27.65 -9.37 -24.21
CA PRO A 1079 29.03 -9.05 -23.90
C PRO A 1079 29.94 -10.28 -24.05
N PRO A 1080 31.21 -10.11 -24.44
CA PRO A 1080 32.13 -11.23 -24.65
C PRO A 1080 32.38 -11.98 -23.33
N GLY A 1081 31.93 -13.24 -23.25
CA GLY A 1081 32.24 -14.16 -22.15
C GLY A 1081 31.05 -14.86 -21.49
N VAL A 1082 29.81 -14.54 -21.85
CA VAL A 1082 28.60 -15.20 -21.33
C VAL A 1082 27.95 -16.05 -22.43
N SER A 1083 27.38 -17.21 -22.07
CA SER A 1083 26.68 -18.10 -23.00
C SER A 1083 25.57 -17.35 -23.78
N PRO A 1084 25.38 -17.61 -25.08
CA PRO A 1084 24.49 -16.81 -25.92
C PRO A 1084 23.02 -17.06 -25.58
N GLY A 1085 22.40 -16.12 -24.88
CA GLY A 1085 20.94 -15.99 -24.78
C GLY A 1085 20.53 -14.69 -25.48
N TYR A 1086 19.85 -14.79 -26.61
CA TYR A 1086 19.27 -13.62 -27.28
C TYR A 1086 17.93 -13.28 -26.63
N LEU A 1087 17.77 -12.03 -26.18
CA LEU A 1087 16.48 -11.47 -25.79
C LEU A 1087 15.90 -10.74 -27.01
N TYR A 1088 14.66 -11.03 -27.37
CA TYR A 1088 13.94 -10.33 -28.44
C TYR A 1088 12.83 -9.51 -27.79
N VAL A 1089 12.88 -8.17 -27.95
CA VAL A 1089 11.79 -7.29 -27.56
C VAL A 1089 11.07 -6.85 -28.83
N VAL A 1090 9.84 -7.31 -29.02
CA VAL A 1090 8.99 -6.93 -30.16
C VAL A 1090 8.02 -5.85 -29.70
N VAL A 1091 8.11 -4.67 -30.31
CA VAL A 1091 7.24 -3.53 -30.02
C VAL A 1091 6.42 -3.20 -31.26
N PRO A 1092 5.07 -3.23 -31.18
CA PRO A 1092 4.24 -2.69 -32.25
C PRO A 1092 4.37 -1.16 -32.27
N VAL A 1093 4.72 -0.60 -33.44
CA VAL A 1093 4.82 0.84 -33.66
C VAL A 1093 3.54 1.30 -34.36
N PHE A 1094 2.73 2.06 -33.63
CA PHE A 1094 1.48 2.62 -34.13
C PHE A 1094 1.75 3.90 -34.95
N VAL A 1095 0.83 4.21 -35.87
CA VAL A 1095 0.87 5.45 -36.67
C VAL A 1095 0.58 6.63 -35.73
N GLU A 1096 1.34 7.73 -35.87
CA GLU A 1096 1.07 8.99 -35.14
C GLU A 1096 -0.40 9.45 -35.22
#